data_AF-A0A2P2I1Q5-F1
#
_entry.id   AF-A0A2P2I1Q5-F1
#
_cell.length_a   1.000
_cell.length_b   1.000
_cell.length_c   1.000
_cell.angle_alpha   90.00
_cell.angle_beta   90.00
_cell.angle_gamma   90.00
#
_symmetry.space_group_name_H-M   'P 1'
#
loop_
_entity.id
_entity.type
_entity.pdbx_description
1 polymer ?
#
loop_
_entity_poly.entity_id
_entity_poly.type
_entity_poly.pdbx_seq_one_letter_code
_entity_poly.pdbx_strand_id
1 'polypeptide(L)'
;VERCGCVTRACPVASMGKYLLFVFASLWLASLTLCDDKKELLVLTVATHETDGFHRYLRSAAVYGVNVKVLGMGEPWRGGDMASGTGGGQKINLLKKELTKHKDELDLVIMFTDSYDVVFTAGAQEILQKFSKCKCRVLFGAEDSCWPDPSLVQKYPKVSYGYRYLNSGGFMGYASEMYKLVSIDSAILDTSDDQLYYTNTFLDQKTRDELQIKLDSQAKIFQNLNLVAADVSLKFKGEDTRLINTVYQTKPVVIHGNGPSKVLLNSLGNYLAKSWTLENGCLVCLENTKSLKKIKEREYPMILLAVFVMTGTPFLEEMLLKLSALNYPKARMHLLVHSQMGQHDNLLQNFTRDMSNAGYATVKFRAATERVKEWHARNMAVSECIKLDCDALFSVDSEVHLDNRDTLRLLLHHNRPILAGVVVQPGKAWSTFWGAVTTDGYYARSTDYMDIVNNNRRGIWVVPYITGVYLIQSSMLEKEETRPSFIHKLLDADMAMTTNYRIKDILMYAVNMEDYGHLVDSSNFPIDKLHGDLWQVMTNKQDWEEKYLHPQYYNALDTKTLNDMPCPDVYWFPVFSERYCKDLIETVEDFGDWSGGKNTDERISGGYENVPTVDIHMTQIEFQQESLYVLKEYVKPLSEKVYLGYTGDAKADLIFVVRYRPTEQSFLRPHHDSSTYTINVGLNRPSIDYEGGGARFIRYNCSVVNTRMGWALMHPGRLTHYHEGLQTTKGTRYILIAFIDP
;
A
#
# COMPACT_ATOMS: atom_id res chain seq x y z
N VAL A 1 76.41 2.77 -33.37
CA VAL A 1 76.88 4.04 -33.96
C VAL A 1 76.00 5.10 -33.30
N GLU A 2 76.37 5.92 -32.32
CA GLU A 2 77.62 6.49 -31.74
C GLU A 2 77.42 6.58 -30.20
N ARG A 3 78.36 6.24 -29.28
CA ARG A 3 79.53 6.99 -28.75
C ARG A 3 79.22 8.47 -28.41
N CYS A 4 79.61 9.08 -27.29
CA CYS A 4 80.58 8.78 -26.23
C CYS A 4 80.40 9.79 -25.06
N GLY A 5 80.95 9.51 -23.87
CA GLY A 5 81.26 10.54 -22.88
C GLY A 5 81.39 10.10 -21.42
N CYS A 6 82.39 9.27 -21.08
CA CYS A 6 82.87 9.14 -19.70
C CYS A 6 83.97 10.16 -19.43
N VAL A 7 83.97 10.79 -18.24
CA VAL A 7 85.20 11.27 -17.58
C VAL A 7 85.16 10.86 -16.10
N THR A 8 86.19 10.15 -15.67
CA THR A 8 86.47 9.68 -14.30
C THR A 8 87.52 10.57 -13.62
N ARG A 9 87.36 10.82 -12.31
CA ARG A 9 88.36 11.04 -11.21
C ARG A 9 87.72 11.92 -10.12
N ALA A 10 87.98 11.85 -8.81
CA ALA A 10 88.61 10.88 -7.91
C ALA A 10 87.99 11.13 -6.50
N CYS A 11 88.05 10.11 -5.64
CA CYS A 11 87.58 10.09 -4.24
C CYS A 11 88.38 11.07 -3.34
N PRO A 12 87.89 11.46 -2.12
CA PRO A 12 87.86 10.52 -1.00
C PRO A 12 86.62 10.57 -0.09
N VAL A 13 86.24 9.36 0.30
CA VAL A 13 85.48 8.98 1.49
C VAL A 13 86.11 9.59 2.75
N ALA A 14 85.31 10.25 3.59
CA ALA A 14 85.27 10.07 5.06
C ALA A 14 84.52 11.23 5.75
N SER A 15 83.20 11.08 5.95
CA SER A 15 82.49 11.57 7.17
C SER A 15 80.97 11.29 7.13
N MET A 16 80.42 10.85 6.00
CA MET A 16 78.96 10.72 5.82
C MET A 16 78.34 9.40 6.35
N GLY A 17 79.11 8.56 7.04
CA GLY A 17 78.65 7.27 7.56
C GLY A 17 77.88 7.34 8.89
N LYS A 18 78.00 8.43 9.67
CA LYS A 18 77.34 8.54 10.98
C LYS A 18 75.99 9.26 10.94
N TYR A 19 75.73 10.10 9.94
CA TYR A 19 74.45 10.80 9.80
C TYR A 19 73.38 9.99 9.07
N LEU A 20 73.73 9.16 8.08
CA LEU A 20 72.75 8.30 7.40
C LEU A 20 72.24 7.16 8.29
N LEU A 21 73.07 6.60 9.17
CA LEU A 21 72.63 5.57 10.12
C LEU A 21 71.69 6.12 11.20
N PHE A 22 71.81 7.38 11.59
CA PHE A 22 70.90 8.03 12.54
C PHE A 22 69.55 8.40 11.90
N VAL A 23 69.53 8.80 10.62
CA VAL A 23 68.30 9.13 9.89
C VAL A 23 67.55 7.86 9.46
N PHE A 24 68.26 6.79 9.08
CA PHE A 24 67.60 5.50 8.84
C PHE A 24 67.15 4.82 10.13
N ALA A 25 67.91 4.91 11.23
CA ALA A 25 67.45 4.40 12.52
C ALA A 25 66.28 5.21 13.08
N SER A 26 66.21 6.54 12.87
CA SER A 26 65.05 7.33 13.29
C SER A 26 63.82 7.12 12.40
N LEU A 27 64.00 6.86 11.10
CA LEU A 27 62.90 6.43 10.21
C LEU A 27 62.46 4.99 10.47
N TRP A 28 63.36 4.09 10.88
CA TRP A 28 63.01 2.72 11.29
C TRP A 28 62.37 2.68 12.70
N LEU A 29 62.86 3.48 13.66
CA LEU A 29 62.23 3.65 14.97
C LEU A 29 60.91 4.42 14.89
N ALA A 30 60.75 5.36 13.93
CA ALA A 30 59.47 6.00 13.64
C ALA A 30 58.49 5.04 12.92
N SER A 31 58.99 4.07 12.14
CA SER A 31 58.14 2.98 11.60
C SER A 31 57.84 1.87 12.60
N LEU A 32 58.63 1.75 13.68
CA LEU A 32 58.41 0.82 14.80
C LEU A 32 57.58 1.43 15.96
N THR A 33 57.11 2.67 15.81
CA THR A 33 56.21 3.34 16.78
C THR A 33 54.86 3.75 16.18
N LEU A 34 54.48 3.13 15.07
CA LEU A 34 53.12 3.13 14.52
C LEU A 34 52.64 1.69 14.32
N CYS A 35 52.74 0.89 15.40
CA CYS A 35 51.81 -0.22 15.54
C CYS A 35 50.49 0.43 15.95
N ASP A 36 49.66 0.78 14.97
CA ASP A 36 48.28 1.17 15.20
C ASP A 36 47.64 -0.04 15.90
N ASP A 37 47.42 0.03 17.22
CA ASP A 37 46.74 -0.99 18.02
C ASP A 37 45.33 -1.16 17.43
N LYS A 38 45.22 -1.98 16.39
CA LYS A 38 44.00 -2.13 15.62
C LYS A 38 43.04 -2.98 16.43
N LYS A 39 42.28 -2.31 17.30
CA LYS A 39 41.24 -2.95 18.11
C LYS A 39 40.23 -3.66 17.22
N GLU A 40 39.84 -4.85 17.63
CA GLU A 40 38.82 -5.66 16.96
C GLU A 40 37.46 -5.45 17.64
N LEU A 41 36.37 -5.54 16.87
CA LEU A 41 35.00 -5.44 17.38
C LEU A 41 34.31 -6.80 17.24
N LEU A 42 33.83 -7.34 18.37
CA LEU A 42 32.88 -8.45 18.39
C LEU A 42 31.55 -7.95 18.94
N VAL A 43 30.50 -8.07 18.13
CA VAL A 43 29.13 -7.81 18.59
C VAL A 43 28.53 -9.10 19.13
N LEU A 44 28.04 -9.05 20.36
CA LEU A 44 27.25 -10.11 20.97
C LEU A 44 25.79 -9.68 21.02
N THR A 45 24.88 -10.62 20.76
CA THR A 45 23.45 -10.39 20.94
C THR A 45 22.78 -11.65 21.48
N VAL A 46 21.56 -11.50 22.00
CA VAL A 46 20.71 -12.64 22.38
C VAL A 46 19.52 -12.73 21.44
N ALA A 47 19.27 -13.94 20.96
CA ALA A 47 18.04 -14.31 20.25
C ALA A 47 17.77 -15.79 20.53
N THR A 48 16.54 -16.12 20.94
CA THR A 48 16.14 -17.51 21.22
C THR A 48 15.53 -18.20 20.01
N HIS A 49 15.04 -17.43 19.06
CA HIS A 49 14.46 -17.91 17.81
C HIS A 49 14.61 -16.84 16.72
N GLU A 50 14.38 -17.23 15.47
CA GLU A 50 14.43 -16.32 14.33
C GLU A 50 13.09 -15.57 14.18
N THR A 51 13.15 -14.25 14.34
CA THR A 51 12.02 -13.33 14.14
C THR A 51 12.30 -12.40 12.96
N ASP A 52 11.27 -11.73 12.44
CA ASP A 52 11.46 -10.70 11.40
C ASP A 52 12.39 -9.57 11.87
N GLY A 53 12.25 -9.15 13.14
CA GLY A 53 13.13 -8.18 13.78
C GLY A 53 14.59 -8.63 13.81
N PHE A 54 14.82 -9.89 14.16
CA PHE A 54 16.15 -10.51 14.15
C PHE A 54 16.75 -10.59 12.74
N HIS A 55 15.97 -10.96 11.73
CA HIS A 55 16.46 -10.97 10.34
C HIS A 55 16.81 -9.57 9.85
N ARG A 56 16.02 -8.54 10.20
CA ARG A 56 16.37 -7.14 9.92
C ARG A 56 17.67 -6.73 10.58
N TYR A 57 17.88 -7.12 11.84
CA TYR A 57 19.11 -6.86 12.57
C TYR A 57 20.32 -7.49 11.89
N LEU A 58 20.27 -8.79 11.57
CA LEU A 58 21.34 -9.48 10.87
C LEU A 58 21.62 -8.89 9.48
N ARG A 59 20.56 -8.53 8.72
CA ARG A 59 20.71 -7.83 7.44
C ARG A 59 21.47 -6.53 7.64
N SER A 60 21.09 -5.72 8.63
CA SER A 60 21.75 -4.43 8.88
C SER A 60 23.23 -4.61 9.25
N ALA A 61 23.56 -5.63 10.05
CA ALA A 61 24.94 -5.96 10.38
C ALA A 61 25.72 -6.38 9.13
N ALA A 62 25.15 -7.24 8.28
CA ALA A 62 25.77 -7.72 7.05
C ALA A 62 26.04 -6.59 6.05
N VAL A 63 25.10 -5.65 5.88
CA VAL A 63 25.26 -4.47 5.00
C VAL A 63 26.49 -3.64 5.37
N TYR A 64 26.84 -3.60 6.66
CA TYR A 64 27.99 -2.83 7.17
C TYR A 64 29.20 -3.70 7.55
N GLY A 65 29.17 -5.00 7.25
CA GLY A 65 30.26 -5.93 7.60
C GLY A 65 30.53 -6.04 9.11
N VAL A 66 29.49 -5.91 9.94
CA VAL A 66 29.58 -6.05 11.39
C VAL A 66 29.48 -7.53 11.76
N ASN A 67 30.49 -8.05 12.45
CA ASN A 67 30.50 -9.44 12.92
C ASN A 67 29.66 -9.59 14.19
N VAL A 68 28.60 -10.39 14.10
CA VAL A 68 27.65 -10.65 15.18
C VAL A 68 27.72 -12.11 15.60
N LYS A 69 27.86 -12.35 16.90
CA LYS A 69 27.69 -13.65 17.53
C LYS A 69 26.39 -13.69 18.33
N VAL A 70 25.53 -14.64 17.96
CA VAL A 70 24.20 -14.82 18.55
C VAL A 70 24.30 -15.84 19.67
N LEU A 71 23.77 -15.48 20.85
CA LEU A 71 23.75 -16.32 22.04
C LEU A 71 22.31 -16.79 22.31
N GLY A 72 22.17 -18.03 22.75
CA GLY A 72 20.88 -18.60 23.17
C GLY A 72 19.95 -19.07 22.03
N MET A 73 20.42 -19.10 20.77
CA MET A 73 19.59 -19.56 19.64
C MET A 73 19.13 -21.00 19.83
N GLY A 74 17.81 -21.23 19.78
CA GLY A 74 17.17 -22.52 20.05
C GLY A 74 16.99 -22.85 21.53
N GLU A 75 17.49 -22.02 22.46
CA GLU A 75 17.23 -22.18 23.89
C GLU A 75 15.89 -21.54 24.27
N PRO A 76 15.11 -22.12 25.21
CA PRO A 76 13.87 -21.51 25.67
C PRO A 76 14.16 -20.18 26.40
N TRP A 77 13.32 -19.18 26.11
CA TRP A 77 13.38 -17.90 26.83
C TRP A 77 12.84 -18.07 28.26
N ARG A 78 13.70 -17.75 29.23
CA ARG A 78 13.44 -17.78 30.68
C ARG A 78 13.54 -16.40 31.32
N GLY A 79 13.75 -15.37 30.50
CA GLY A 79 13.93 -13.99 30.94
C GLY A 79 12.67 -13.25 31.41
N GLY A 80 11.53 -13.93 31.57
CA GLY A 80 10.24 -13.30 31.89
C GLY A 80 9.58 -12.62 30.69
N ASP A 81 8.44 -11.97 30.90
CA ASP A 81 7.74 -11.23 29.85
C ASP A 81 8.21 -9.78 29.79
N MET A 82 9.24 -9.52 28.97
CA MET A 82 9.80 -8.18 28.79
C MET A 82 8.87 -7.22 28.03
N ALA A 83 7.77 -7.69 27.44
CA ALA A 83 6.75 -6.81 26.87
C ALA A 83 5.79 -6.29 27.95
N SER A 84 5.60 -7.05 29.02
CA SER A 84 4.68 -6.72 30.12
C SER A 84 5.36 -6.13 31.37
N GLY A 85 6.70 -6.14 31.46
CA GLY A 85 7.41 -5.62 32.63
C GLY A 85 8.91 -5.94 32.67
N THR A 86 9.42 -6.14 33.88
CA THR A 86 10.85 -6.37 34.15
C THR A 86 11.30 -7.78 33.76
N GLY A 87 12.57 -7.93 33.36
CA GLY A 87 13.14 -9.21 32.98
C GLY A 87 14.48 -9.13 32.26
N GLY A 88 14.90 -10.21 31.60
CA GLY A 88 16.08 -10.22 30.73
C GLY A 88 17.38 -10.69 31.38
N GLY A 89 17.39 -11.07 32.66
CA GLY A 89 18.56 -11.59 33.38
C GLY A 89 19.24 -12.78 32.68
N GLN A 90 18.48 -13.60 31.94
CA GLN A 90 19.03 -14.67 31.09
C GLN A 90 20.06 -14.13 30.10
N LYS A 91 19.88 -12.90 29.56
CA LYS A 91 20.85 -12.27 28.66
C LYS A 91 22.20 -12.08 29.34
N ILE A 92 22.20 -11.63 30.60
CA ILE A 92 23.42 -11.43 31.41
C ILE A 92 24.11 -12.77 31.65
N ASN A 93 23.37 -13.82 31.99
CA ASN A 93 23.93 -15.16 32.21
C ASN A 93 24.58 -15.73 30.95
N LEU A 94 23.95 -15.56 29.78
CA LEU A 94 24.52 -15.95 28.49
C LEU A 94 25.77 -15.14 28.14
N LEU A 95 25.72 -13.82 28.32
CA LEU A 95 26.85 -12.91 28.13
C LEU A 95 28.05 -13.29 29.00
N LYS A 96 27.82 -13.56 30.29
CA LYS A 96 28.85 -13.96 31.25
C LYS A 96 29.55 -15.24 30.84
N LYS A 97 28.78 -16.25 30.41
CA LYS A 97 29.31 -17.52 29.89
C LYS A 97 30.21 -17.28 28.67
N GLU A 98 29.82 -16.40 27.77
CA GLU A 98 30.60 -16.10 26.57
C GLU A 98 31.85 -15.26 26.87
N LEU A 99 31.70 -14.20 27.66
CA LEU A 99 32.79 -13.28 28.02
C LEU A 99 33.90 -13.94 28.84
N THR A 100 33.63 -15.06 29.50
CA THR A 100 34.67 -15.88 30.16
C THR A 100 35.77 -16.30 29.19
N LYS A 101 35.44 -16.48 27.90
CA LYS A 101 36.40 -16.88 26.85
C LYS A 101 37.29 -15.73 26.37
N HIS A 102 36.80 -14.50 26.51
CA HIS A 102 37.42 -13.29 25.95
C HIS A 102 38.07 -12.38 27.00
N LYS A 103 37.98 -12.72 28.28
CA LYS A 103 38.41 -11.88 29.41
C LYS A 103 39.87 -11.43 29.37
N ASP A 104 40.73 -12.18 28.68
CA ASP A 104 42.18 -11.93 28.59
C ASP A 104 42.60 -11.29 27.24
N GLU A 105 41.64 -11.00 26.35
CA GLU A 105 41.91 -10.40 25.03
C GLU A 105 41.96 -8.86 25.10
N LEU A 106 43.17 -8.30 25.11
CA LEU A 106 43.41 -6.86 25.32
C LEU A 106 43.05 -5.97 24.11
N ASP A 107 43.00 -6.56 22.92
CA ASP A 107 42.68 -5.86 21.67
C ASP A 107 41.22 -5.99 21.25
N LEU A 108 40.44 -6.75 22.02
CA LEU A 108 39.03 -6.97 21.72
C LEU A 108 38.13 -5.97 22.45
N VAL A 109 37.29 -5.30 21.66
CA VAL A 109 36.15 -4.51 22.13
C VAL A 109 34.89 -5.33 21.91
N ILE A 110 34.13 -5.52 22.97
CA ILE A 110 32.81 -6.17 22.93
C ILE A 110 31.75 -5.10 22.85
N MET A 111 30.81 -5.25 21.93
CA MET A 111 29.54 -4.54 21.95
C MET A 111 28.42 -5.54 22.19
N PHE A 112 27.57 -5.27 23.16
CA PHE A 112 26.29 -5.95 23.29
C PHE A 112 25.18 -5.08 22.70
N THR A 113 24.27 -5.70 21.96
CA THR A 113 22.98 -5.09 21.62
C THR A 113 21.87 -6.12 21.75
N ASP A 114 20.64 -5.66 22.00
CA ASP A 114 19.45 -6.42 21.66
C ASP A 114 19.40 -6.67 20.13
N SER A 115 18.51 -7.56 19.67
CA SER A 115 18.43 -7.95 18.26
C SER A 115 17.06 -7.75 17.61
N TYR A 116 15.96 -7.95 18.33
CA TYR A 116 14.62 -7.93 17.70
C TYR A 116 14.19 -6.52 17.26
N ASP A 117 14.70 -5.49 17.94
CA ASP A 117 14.37 -4.08 17.73
C ASP A 117 15.63 -3.20 17.61
N VAL A 118 16.68 -3.73 16.98
CA VAL A 118 17.92 -2.98 16.72
C VAL A 118 18.28 -2.96 15.24
N VAL A 119 18.82 -1.84 14.76
CA VAL A 119 19.33 -1.66 13.40
C VAL A 119 20.70 -0.97 13.44
N PHE A 120 21.68 -1.56 12.75
CA PHE A 120 22.98 -0.92 12.50
C PHE A 120 22.91 0.07 11.34
N THR A 121 23.62 1.18 11.47
CA THR A 121 23.77 2.17 10.39
C THR A 121 25.23 2.48 10.06
N ALA A 122 26.20 1.80 10.67
CA ALA A 122 27.62 1.92 10.33
C ALA A 122 28.39 0.63 10.62
N GLY A 123 29.57 0.51 10.02
CA GLY A 123 30.49 -0.62 10.22
C GLY A 123 31.39 -0.48 11.44
N ALA A 124 32.13 -1.57 11.72
CA ALA A 124 33.00 -1.69 12.90
C ALA A 124 34.00 -0.53 13.07
N GLN A 125 34.57 -0.03 11.97
CA GLN A 125 35.55 1.06 12.02
C GLN A 125 34.96 2.35 12.62
N GLU A 126 33.76 2.76 12.19
CA GLU A 126 33.12 3.98 12.70
C GLU A 126 32.68 3.79 14.16
N ILE A 127 32.19 2.60 14.50
CA ILE A 127 31.82 2.22 15.88
C ILE A 127 33.02 2.39 16.81
N LEU A 128 34.16 1.76 16.48
CA LEU A 128 35.40 1.82 17.27
C LEU A 128 35.96 3.25 17.34
N GLN A 129 35.92 4.00 16.24
CA GLN A 129 36.36 5.40 16.20
C GLN A 129 35.52 6.31 17.10
N LYS A 130 34.21 6.03 17.24
CA LYS A 130 33.34 6.79 18.14
C LYS A 130 33.58 6.39 19.59
N PHE A 131 33.73 5.10 19.86
CA PHE A 131 34.00 4.59 21.19
C PHE A 131 35.31 5.13 21.78
N SER A 132 36.40 5.13 20.99
CA SER A 132 37.70 5.66 21.44
C SER A 132 37.63 7.15 21.83
N LYS A 133 36.82 7.94 21.13
CA LYS A 133 36.59 9.36 21.45
C LYS A 133 35.85 9.60 22.77
N CYS A 134 35.11 8.62 23.28
CA CYS A 134 34.41 8.73 24.56
C CYS A 134 35.36 8.72 25.77
N LYS A 135 36.61 8.26 25.60
CA LYS A 135 37.63 8.16 26.66
C LYS A 135 37.06 7.47 27.92
N CYS A 136 36.46 6.30 27.72
CA CYS A 136 35.90 5.43 28.76
C CYS A 136 36.32 3.99 28.47
N ARG A 137 36.11 3.09 29.45
CA ARG A 137 36.35 1.66 29.25
C ARG A 137 35.08 0.87 29.01
N VAL A 138 33.95 1.37 29.51
CA VAL A 138 32.60 0.86 29.25
C VAL A 138 31.69 2.06 28.94
N LEU A 139 30.87 1.92 27.90
CA LEU A 139 29.89 2.90 27.46
C LEU A 139 28.54 2.23 27.31
N PHE A 140 27.53 2.73 28.02
CA PHE A 140 26.14 2.32 27.84
C PHE A 140 25.38 3.32 26.97
N GLY A 141 24.35 2.85 26.28
CA GLY A 141 23.32 3.71 25.72
C GLY A 141 22.62 4.52 26.82
N ALA A 142 22.14 5.71 26.45
CA ALA A 142 21.42 6.59 27.35
C ALA A 142 19.99 6.84 26.87
N GLU A 143 19.07 7.09 27.80
CA GLU A 143 17.67 7.41 27.51
C GLU A 143 17.10 8.46 28.49
N ASP A 144 15.90 8.94 28.20
CA ASP A 144 15.20 9.98 28.97
C ASP A 144 14.31 9.45 30.09
N SER A 145 14.08 8.13 30.14
CA SER A 145 13.28 7.50 31.19
C SER A 145 14.17 6.77 32.21
N CYS A 146 13.95 7.01 33.50
CA CYS A 146 14.57 6.21 34.56
C CYS A 146 13.70 4.98 34.83
N TRP A 147 14.02 3.87 34.18
CA TRP A 147 13.31 2.60 34.27
C TRP A 147 14.24 1.47 34.75
N PRO A 148 13.77 0.46 35.50
CA PRO A 148 12.38 0.27 35.98
C PRO A 148 12.03 0.99 37.27
N ASP A 149 13.00 1.50 38.03
CA ASP A 149 12.78 2.13 39.34
C ASP A 149 12.96 3.67 39.27
N PRO A 150 11.86 4.46 39.25
CA PRO A 150 11.93 5.92 39.20
C PRO A 150 12.54 6.54 40.46
N SER A 151 12.61 5.82 41.59
CA SER A 151 13.20 6.34 42.83
C SER A 151 14.70 6.59 42.70
N LEU A 152 15.35 5.99 41.69
CA LEU A 152 16.78 6.08 41.44
C LEU A 152 17.19 7.39 40.73
N VAL A 153 16.24 8.19 40.23
CA VAL A 153 16.49 9.44 39.49
C VAL A 153 17.48 10.37 40.19
N GLN A 154 17.40 10.50 41.50
CA GLN A 154 18.26 11.41 42.27
C GLN A 154 19.69 10.87 42.46
N LYS A 155 19.89 9.56 42.33
CA LYS A 155 21.21 8.93 42.46
C LYS A 155 22.05 9.06 41.19
N TYR A 156 21.40 9.22 40.04
CA TYR A 156 22.11 9.44 38.78
C TYR A 156 22.91 10.75 38.82
N PRO A 157 24.16 10.78 38.30
CA PRO A 157 24.89 12.02 38.09
C PRO A 157 24.04 13.02 37.31
N LYS A 158 24.17 14.30 37.66
CA LYS A 158 23.53 15.36 36.87
C LYS A 158 24.25 15.49 35.53
N VAL A 159 23.48 15.44 34.45
CA VAL A 159 23.96 15.71 33.10
C VAL A 159 23.46 17.11 32.73
N SER A 160 24.37 18.01 32.38
CA SER A 160 24.01 19.37 31.98
C SER A 160 23.32 19.43 30.63
N TYR A 161 23.66 18.50 29.74
CA TYR A 161 23.16 18.43 28.38
C TYR A 161 23.25 16.99 27.84
N GLY A 162 22.11 16.36 27.61
CA GLY A 162 22.02 14.98 27.11
C GLY A 162 21.08 14.08 27.91
N TYR A 163 20.78 12.92 27.34
CA TYR A 163 20.04 11.82 27.98
C TYR A 163 20.77 11.35 29.25
N ARG A 164 20.02 11.13 30.33
CA ARG A 164 20.58 11.00 31.69
C ARG A 164 20.63 9.57 32.21
N TYR A 165 19.74 8.70 31.77
CA TYR A 165 19.53 7.38 32.38
C TYR A 165 20.12 6.27 31.52
N LEU A 166 20.55 5.18 32.15
CA LEU A 166 21.16 4.05 31.46
C LEU A 166 20.10 3.22 30.74
N ASN A 167 20.39 2.76 29.53
CA ASN A 167 19.63 1.73 28.82
C ASN A 167 20.52 0.49 28.59
N SER A 168 20.02 -0.71 28.90
CA SER A 168 20.80 -1.96 28.78
C SER A 168 20.75 -2.62 27.40
N GLY A 169 19.88 -2.18 26.49
CA GLY A 169 19.74 -2.78 25.17
C GLY A 169 20.88 -2.47 24.20
N GLY A 170 21.83 -1.62 24.59
CA GLY A 170 23.06 -1.37 23.85
C GLY A 170 24.18 -0.85 24.74
N PHE A 171 25.31 -1.55 24.78
CA PHE A 171 26.51 -1.09 25.49
C PHE A 171 27.78 -1.72 24.90
N MET A 172 28.94 -1.10 25.14
CA MET A 172 30.21 -1.60 24.65
C MET A 172 31.37 -1.28 25.57
N GLY A 173 32.42 -2.11 25.54
CA GLY A 173 33.60 -1.94 26.36
C GLY A 173 34.72 -2.90 25.97
N TYR A 174 35.90 -2.71 26.55
CA TYR A 174 36.99 -3.68 26.39
C TYR A 174 36.62 -5.02 27.04
N ALA A 175 37.05 -6.13 26.44
CA ALA A 175 36.61 -7.47 26.84
C ALA A 175 36.85 -7.78 28.34
N SER A 176 37.99 -7.34 28.90
CA SER A 176 38.32 -7.50 30.32
C SER A 176 37.35 -6.75 31.25
N GLU A 177 36.94 -5.54 30.89
CA GLU A 177 35.98 -4.75 31.68
C GLU A 177 34.56 -5.26 31.52
N MET A 178 34.20 -5.72 30.31
CA MET A 178 32.89 -6.30 30.04
C MET A 178 32.70 -7.61 30.82
N TYR A 179 33.72 -8.45 30.94
CA TYR A 179 33.67 -9.65 31.78
C TYR A 179 33.51 -9.31 33.27
N LYS A 180 34.25 -8.31 33.78
CA LYS A 180 34.10 -7.83 35.16
C LYS A 180 32.69 -7.31 35.41
N LEU A 181 32.19 -6.49 34.50
CA LEU A 181 30.85 -5.88 34.55
C LEU A 181 29.75 -6.93 34.71
N VAL A 182 29.73 -7.97 33.88
CA VAL A 182 28.69 -9.03 33.95
C VAL A 182 28.91 -10.04 35.08
N SER A 183 30.02 -9.93 35.80
CA SER A 183 30.40 -10.84 36.89
C SER A 183 30.28 -10.22 38.28
N ILE A 184 29.76 -8.99 38.40
CA ILE A 184 29.59 -8.29 39.69
C ILE A 184 28.69 -9.08 40.63
N ASP A 185 27.51 -9.48 40.15
CA ASP A 185 26.69 -10.49 40.82
C ASP A 185 26.93 -11.85 40.18
N SER A 186 27.33 -12.82 41.00
CA SER A 186 27.58 -14.16 40.53
C SER A 186 26.31 -15.00 40.32
N ALA A 187 25.19 -14.60 40.93
CA ALA A 187 23.99 -15.42 41.11
C ALA A 187 22.68 -14.74 40.64
N ILE A 188 22.74 -13.94 39.57
CA ILE A 188 21.55 -13.30 38.99
C ILE A 188 20.57 -14.34 38.41
N LEU A 189 19.29 -14.23 38.76
CA LEU A 189 18.24 -15.11 38.25
C LEU A 189 17.94 -14.75 36.79
N ASP A 190 17.57 -15.75 35.98
CA ASP A 190 17.19 -15.51 34.58
C ASP A 190 16.04 -14.50 34.44
N THR A 191 15.12 -14.47 35.40
CA THR A 191 13.96 -13.58 35.46
C THR A 191 14.25 -12.20 36.07
N SER A 192 15.46 -11.96 36.57
CA SER A 192 15.84 -10.64 37.09
C SER A 192 15.87 -9.60 35.97
N ASP A 193 15.73 -8.33 36.33
CA ASP A 193 15.77 -7.23 35.37
C ASP A 193 17.20 -6.89 34.98
N ASP A 194 17.52 -6.98 33.68
CA ASP A 194 18.86 -6.67 33.18
C ASP A 194 19.17 -5.18 33.29
N GLN A 195 18.20 -4.31 32.99
CA GLN A 195 18.37 -2.86 33.08
C GLN A 195 18.62 -2.40 34.52
N LEU A 196 17.90 -2.94 35.51
CA LEU A 196 18.09 -2.64 36.93
C LEU A 196 19.45 -3.14 37.43
N TYR A 197 19.91 -4.30 36.97
CA TYR A 197 21.24 -4.82 37.28
C TYR A 197 22.34 -3.83 36.86
N TYR A 198 22.30 -3.37 35.60
CA TYR A 198 23.29 -2.42 35.08
C TYR A 198 23.10 -1.02 35.67
N THR A 199 21.87 -0.60 35.96
CA THR A 199 21.59 0.66 36.65
C THR A 199 22.21 0.68 38.04
N ASN A 200 21.99 -0.34 38.86
CA ASN A 200 22.57 -0.43 40.19
C ASN A 200 24.11 -0.44 40.14
N THR A 201 24.66 -1.15 39.16
CA THR A 201 26.11 -1.17 38.89
C THR A 201 26.65 0.22 38.54
N PHE A 202 25.96 0.98 37.70
CA PHE A 202 26.37 2.34 37.32
C PHE A 202 26.21 3.36 38.45
N LEU A 203 25.23 3.16 39.33
CA LEU A 203 24.97 4.03 40.47
C LEU A 203 25.94 3.79 41.64
N ASP A 204 26.56 2.62 41.71
CA ASP A 204 27.68 2.39 42.63
C ASP A 204 28.92 3.16 42.17
N GLN A 205 29.26 4.24 42.90
CA GLN A 205 30.35 5.14 42.54
C GLN A 205 31.69 4.40 42.40
N LYS A 206 31.96 3.45 43.31
CA LYS A 206 33.22 2.68 43.31
C LYS A 206 33.35 1.88 42.03
N THR A 207 32.35 1.08 41.69
CA THR A 207 32.34 0.26 40.48
C THR A 207 32.38 1.12 39.22
N ARG A 208 31.62 2.24 39.19
CA ARG A 208 31.61 3.18 38.07
C ARG A 208 33.01 3.76 37.80
N ASP A 209 33.74 4.15 38.84
CA ASP A 209 35.08 4.72 38.71
C ASP A 209 36.10 3.64 38.32
N GLU A 210 36.05 2.46 38.93
CA GLU A 210 36.94 1.33 38.64
C GLU A 210 36.82 0.84 37.19
N LEU A 211 35.58 0.71 36.69
CA LEU A 211 35.31 0.29 35.30
C LEU A 211 35.24 1.47 34.32
N GLN A 212 35.42 2.71 34.79
CA GLN A 212 35.31 3.95 34.00
C GLN A 212 34.06 3.98 33.11
N ILE A 213 32.91 3.69 33.71
CA ILE A 213 31.62 3.57 33.01
C ILE A 213 31.10 4.97 32.66
N LYS A 214 30.69 5.16 31.40
CA LYS A 214 29.97 6.36 30.94
C LYS A 214 28.66 5.99 30.25
N LEU A 215 27.78 6.98 30.13
CA LEU A 215 26.57 6.92 29.31
C LEU A 215 26.78 7.73 28.02
N ASP A 216 26.26 7.24 26.90
CA ASP A 216 26.24 7.94 25.62
C ASP A 216 25.12 9.00 25.59
N SER A 217 25.23 9.99 26.47
CA SER A 217 24.19 11.01 26.70
C SER A 217 23.83 11.86 25.47
N GLN A 218 24.59 11.80 24.38
CA GLN A 218 24.32 12.56 23.15
C GLN A 218 24.01 11.66 21.96
N ALA A 219 23.74 10.37 22.20
CA ALA A 219 23.46 9.36 21.17
C ALA A 219 24.47 9.37 20.02
N LYS A 220 25.78 9.42 20.34
CA LYS A 220 26.82 9.39 19.30
C LYS A 220 26.93 8.01 18.66
N ILE A 221 26.70 6.98 19.46
CA ILE A 221 26.73 5.56 19.10
C ILE A 221 25.32 4.98 19.18
N PHE A 222 24.67 5.08 20.33
CA PHE A 222 23.38 4.43 20.60
C PHE A 222 22.23 5.45 20.61
N GLN A 223 21.24 5.27 19.74
CA GLN A 223 19.98 6.01 19.79
C GLN A 223 18.85 5.09 20.24
N ASN A 224 18.40 5.28 21.47
CA ASN A 224 17.16 4.72 21.97
C ASN A 224 16.01 5.61 21.50
N LEU A 225 14.91 5.03 21.02
CA LEU A 225 13.82 5.78 20.37
C LEU A 225 12.66 6.12 21.32
N ASN A 226 12.56 5.44 22.47
CA ASN A 226 11.46 5.67 23.40
C ASN A 226 11.45 7.12 23.93
N LEU A 227 10.28 7.75 23.86
CA LEU A 227 10.02 9.15 24.26
C LEU A 227 10.76 10.23 23.46
N VAL A 228 11.60 9.88 22.49
CA VAL A 228 12.47 10.83 21.77
C VAL A 228 12.28 10.77 20.25
N ALA A 229 11.08 10.38 19.80
CA ALA A 229 10.73 10.34 18.38
C ALA A 229 10.93 11.69 17.67
N ALA A 230 10.73 12.81 18.38
CA ALA A 230 10.92 14.15 17.84
C ALA A 230 12.40 14.55 17.67
N ASP A 231 13.31 13.84 18.34
CA ASP A 231 14.75 14.14 18.32
C ASP A 231 15.44 13.57 17.08
N VAL A 232 14.75 12.74 16.29
CA VAL A 232 15.36 11.99 15.19
C VAL A 232 14.77 12.35 13.83
N SER A 233 15.63 12.34 12.81
CA SER A 233 15.21 12.56 11.43
C SER A 233 16.10 11.76 10.47
N LEU A 234 15.54 11.40 9.31
CA LEU A 234 16.29 10.75 8.23
C LEU A 234 16.99 11.80 7.38
N LYS A 235 18.29 11.61 7.19
CA LYS A 235 19.10 12.40 6.26
C LYS A 235 19.51 11.54 5.08
N PHE A 236 18.90 11.83 3.94
CA PHE A 236 19.20 11.23 2.65
C PHE A 236 20.46 11.87 2.07
N LYS A 237 21.48 11.07 1.72
CA LYS A 237 22.68 11.57 1.05
C LYS A 237 23.25 10.53 0.09
N GLY A 238 23.05 10.76 -1.20
CA GLY A 238 23.56 9.88 -2.27
C GLY A 238 23.08 8.43 -2.09
N GLU A 239 24.03 7.50 -2.04
CA GLU A 239 23.81 6.06 -1.85
C GLU A 239 23.57 5.60 -0.41
N ASP A 240 23.44 6.51 0.57
CA ASP A 240 23.19 6.14 1.96
C ASP A 240 22.12 7.03 2.61
N THR A 241 21.36 6.41 3.52
CA THR A 241 20.37 7.11 4.35
C THR A 241 20.72 6.89 5.81
N ARG A 242 20.96 7.98 6.53
CA ARG A 242 21.39 7.95 7.94
C ARG A 242 20.37 8.61 8.85
N LEU A 243 20.23 8.07 10.05
CA LEU A 243 19.53 8.75 11.12
C LEU A 243 20.42 9.87 11.68
N ILE A 244 19.82 11.03 11.93
CA ILE A 244 20.44 12.15 12.62
C ILE A 244 19.63 12.40 13.88
N ASN A 245 20.31 12.51 15.02
CA ASN A 245 19.73 13.14 16.20
C ASN A 245 19.83 14.65 16.02
N THR A 246 18.70 15.32 15.84
CA THR A 246 18.60 16.75 15.52
C THR A 246 18.87 17.64 16.73
N VAL A 247 18.64 17.14 17.95
CA VAL A 247 18.92 17.88 19.20
C VAL A 247 20.42 17.99 19.42
N TYR A 248 21.16 16.89 19.27
CA TYR A 248 22.60 16.82 19.56
C TYR A 248 23.48 16.90 18.31
N GLN A 249 22.87 16.95 17.12
CA GLN A 249 23.57 16.98 15.83
C GLN A 249 24.53 15.80 15.64
N THR A 250 24.14 14.63 16.15
CA THR A 250 24.92 13.39 16.06
C THR A 250 24.36 12.45 14.99
N LYS A 251 25.19 11.49 14.59
CA LYS A 251 24.81 10.41 13.67
C LYS A 251 24.94 9.08 14.40
N PRO A 252 23.92 8.62 15.13
CA PRO A 252 23.99 7.35 15.85
C PRO A 252 24.30 6.19 14.90
N VAL A 253 24.94 5.13 15.39
CA VAL A 253 25.32 3.94 14.58
C VAL A 253 24.55 2.68 14.94
N VAL A 254 23.91 2.67 16.11
CA VAL A 254 23.00 1.63 16.59
C VAL A 254 21.69 2.31 16.94
N ILE A 255 20.60 1.93 16.27
CA ILE A 255 19.26 2.46 16.51
C ILE A 255 18.46 1.38 17.23
N HIS A 256 17.88 1.71 18.38
CA HIS A 256 17.17 0.79 19.25
C HIS A 256 15.72 1.27 19.44
N GLY A 257 14.78 0.47 18.94
CA GLY A 257 13.34 0.70 19.00
C GLY A 257 12.71 0.32 20.33
N ASN A 258 13.38 0.65 21.44
CA ASN A 258 13.02 0.20 22.78
C ASN A 258 11.60 0.59 23.20
N GLY A 259 11.00 -0.27 24.03
CA GLY A 259 9.65 -0.08 24.56
C GLY A 259 8.59 0.00 23.44
N PRO A 260 7.70 1.01 23.45
CA PRO A 260 6.62 1.14 22.46
C PRO A 260 7.10 1.66 21.08
N SER A 261 8.41 1.79 20.84
CA SER A 261 8.95 2.48 19.66
C SER A 261 9.19 1.58 18.45
N LYS A 262 8.75 0.31 18.51
CA LYS A 262 8.96 -0.67 17.42
C LYS A 262 8.36 -0.21 16.09
N VAL A 263 7.17 0.40 16.10
CA VAL A 263 6.53 0.93 14.88
C VAL A 263 7.36 2.06 14.27
N LEU A 264 7.92 2.95 15.10
CA LEU A 264 8.82 4.01 14.63
C LEU A 264 10.10 3.41 14.05
N LEU A 265 10.70 2.41 14.71
CA LEU A 265 11.87 1.71 14.18
C LEU A 265 11.56 1.04 12.84
N ASN A 266 10.38 0.43 12.68
CA ASN A 266 9.95 -0.17 11.42
C ASN A 266 9.92 0.87 10.30
N SER A 267 9.31 2.05 10.56
CA SER A 267 9.27 3.16 9.61
C SER A 267 10.66 3.67 9.23
N LEU A 268 11.55 3.87 10.21
CA LEU A 268 12.93 4.28 9.96
C LEU A 268 13.71 3.19 9.20
N GLY A 269 13.49 1.92 9.55
CA GLY A 269 14.13 0.74 8.97
C GLY A 269 13.86 0.54 7.47
N ASN A 270 12.78 1.12 6.95
CA ASN A 270 12.50 1.17 5.51
C ASN A 270 13.57 1.94 4.72
N TYR A 271 14.33 2.80 5.39
CA TYR A 271 15.36 3.65 4.78
C TYR A 271 16.76 3.33 5.28
N LEU A 272 16.90 3.04 6.57
CA LEU A 272 18.17 2.71 7.20
C LEU A 272 18.76 1.40 6.66
N ALA A 273 20.05 1.19 6.92
CA ALA A 273 20.79 0.02 6.46
C ALA A 273 20.66 -0.22 4.95
N LYS A 274 20.74 0.86 4.17
CA LYS A 274 20.61 0.84 2.71
C LYS A 274 19.37 0.06 2.25
N SER A 275 18.25 0.19 2.95
CA SER A 275 16.99 -0.41 2.51
C SER A 275 16.43 0.38 1.32
N TRP A 276 16.39 1.70 1.46
CA TRP A 276 15.99 2.65 0.41
C TRP A 276 16.90 3.88 0.42
N THR A 277 17.31 4.33 -0.76
CA THR A 277 18.24 5.46 -0.94
C THR A 277 17.76 6.39 -2.04
N LEU A 278 18.20 7.65 -2.00
CA LEU A 278 17.76 8.66 -2.97
C LEU A 278 18.23 8.34 -4.39
N GLU A 279 19.46 7.82 -4.55
CA GLU A 279 20.04 7.53 -5.87
C GLU A 279 19.59 6.18 -6.44
N ASN A 280 19.52 5.13 -5.62
CA ASN A 280 19.27 3.76 -6.10
C ASN A 280 17.84 3.27 -5.83
N GLY A 281 17.00 4.07 -5.17
CA GLY A 281 15.67 3.64 -4.74
C GLY A 281 15.72 2.47 -3.76
N CYS A 282 14.84 1.49 -3.94
CA CYS A 282 14.69 0.34 -3.04
C CYS A 282 15.73 -0.77 -3.34
N LEU A 283 16.76 -0.87 -2.51
CA LEU A 283 17.78 -1.91 -2.62
C LEU A 283 17.31 -3.23 -1.99
N VAL A 284 16.56 -3.17 -0.88
CA VAL A 284 15.98 -4.36 -0.23
C VAL A 284 15.00 -5.11 -1.14
N CYS A 285 14.44 -4.43 -2.13
CA CYS A 285 13.54 -5.01 -3.13
C CYS A 285 14.23 -6.05 -4.03
N LEU A 286 15.56 -6.01 -4.12
CA LEU A 286 16.35 -6.94 -4.92
C LEU A 286 16.77 -8.18 -4.11
N GLU A 287 16.58 -8.15 -2.79
CA GLU A 287 17.01 -9.21 -1.88
C GLU A 287 15.94 -10.29 -1.69
N ASN A 288 16.40 -11.54 -1.55
CA ASN A 288 15.57 -12.71 -1.28
C ASN A 288 14.42 -12.94 -2.27
N THR A 289 14.57 -12.48 -3.52
CA THR A 289 13.52 -12.62 -4.54
C THR A 289 13.41 -14.04 -5.08
N LYS A 290 12.19 -14.46 -5.43
CA LYS A 290 11.90 -15.78 -6.01
C LYS A 290 11.35 -15.61 -7.43
N SER A 291 12.16 -15.92 -8.44
CA SER A 291 11.74 -15.74 -9.84
C SER A 291 10.95 -16.93 -10.34
N LEU A 292 9.66 -16.74 -10.65
CA LEU A 292 8.83 -17.77 -11.30
C LEU A 292 9.27 -18.06 -12.75
N LYS A 293 9.95 -17.11 -13.41
CA LYS A 293 10.47 -17.28 -14.79
C LYS A 293 11.47 -18.44 -14.92
N LYS A 294 12.04 -18.91 -13.80
CA LYS A 294 13.05 -19.97 -13.76
C LYS A 294 12.48 -21.37 -13.56
N ILE A 295 11.17 -21.50 -13.29
CA ILE A 295 10.50 -22.78 -13.03
C ILE A 295 9.36 -23.00 -14.03
N LYS A 296 8.97 -24.26 -14.23
CA LYS A 296 7.87 -24.59 -15.15
C LYS A 296 6.53 -24.23 -14.51
N GLU A 297 5.52 -23.88 -15.31
CA GLU A 297 4.19 -23.49 -14.80
C GLU A 297 3.54 -24.57 -13.90
N ARG A 298 3.75 -25.85 -14.21
CA ARG A 298 3.27 -26.98 -13.37
C ARG A 298 3.91 -27.03 -11.97
N GLU A 299 5.06 -26.38 -11.80
CA GLU A 299 5.84 -26.28 -10.56
C GLU A 299 5.62 -24.93 -9.85
N TYR A 300 4.77 -24.05 -10.40
CA TYR A 300 4.42 -22.79 -9.74
C TYR A 300 3.75 -23.06 -8.38
N PRO A 301 3.90 -22.18 -7.38
CA PRO A 301 3.23 -22.33 -6.09
C PRO A 301 1.71 -22.58 -6.21
N MET A 302 1.14 -23.45 -5.39
CA MET A 302 -0.31 -23.60 -5.25
C MET A 302 -0.88 -22.41 -4.47
N ILE A 303 -1.78 -21.65 -5.08
CA ILE A 303 -2.35 -20.44 -4.47
C ILE A 303 -3.82 -20.65 -4.15
N LEU A 304 -4.26 -20.29 -2.94
CA LEU A 304 -5.68 -20.09 -2.68
C LEU A 304 -6.02 -18.61 -2.89
N LEU A 305 -6.76 -18.29 -3.95
CA LEU A 305 -7.37 -16.99 -4.15
C LEU A 305 -8.68 -16.93 -3.34
N ALA A 306 -8.71 -16.11 -2.29
CA ALA A 306 -9.89 -15.85 -1.47
C ALA A 306 -10.46 -14.46 -1.80
N VAL A 307 -11.70 -14.42 -2.29
CA VAL A 307 -12.41 -13.20 -2.68
C VAL A 307 -13.51 -12.89 -1.67
N PHE A 308 -13.52 -11.69 -1.11
CA PHE A 308 -14.49 -11.27 -0.09
C PHE A 308 -15.37 -10.11 -0.59
N VAL A 309 -16.67 -10.35 -0.71
CA VAL A 309 -17.70 -9.34 -1.06
C VAL A 309 -18.52 -9.00 0.20
N MET A 310 -18.02 -8.06 1.01
CA MET A 310 -18.58 -7.77 2.33
C MET A 310 -19.62 -6.63 2.31
N THR A 311 -19.54 -5.76 1.31
CA THR A 311 -20.42 -4.60 1.12
C THR A 311 -20.96 -4.56 -0.31
N GLY A 312 -21.98 -3.72 -0.54
CA GLY A 312 -22.50 -3.49 -1.88
C GLY A 312 -21.45 -2.81 -2.73
N THR A 313 -20.78 -3.58 -3.58
CA THR A 313 -19.64 -3.07 -4.36
C THR A 313 -20.03 -2.76 -5.80
N PRO A 314 -19.72 -1.56 -6.31
CA PRO A 314 -19.91 -1.21 -7.72
C PRO A 314 -18.93 -1.96 -8.62
N PHE A 315 -19.30 -2.16 -9.88
CA PHE A 315 -18.43 -2.74 -10.92
C PHE A 315 -17.83 -4.11 -10.56
N LEU A 316 -18.56 -4.89 -9.75
CA LEU A 316 -18.11 -6.20 -9.29
C LEU A 316 -17.90 -7.18 -10.46
N GLU A 317 -18.69 -7.07 -11.53
CA GLU A 317 -18.52 -7.86 -12.75
C GLU A 317 -17.14 -7.63 -13.37
N GLU A 318 -16.74 -6.37 -13.53
CA GLU A 318 -15.45 -5.95 -14.07
C GLU A 318 -14.29 -6.41 -13.18
N MET A 319 -14.44 -6.31 -11.85
CA MET A 319 -13.47 -6.83 -10.90
C MET A 319 -13.25 -8.34 -11.07
N LEU A 320 -14.34 -9.12 -11.10
CA LEU A 320 -14.27 -10.58 -11.26
C LEU A 320 -13.64 -10.99 -12.60
N LEU A 321 -13.92 -10.24 -13.67
CA LEU A 321 -13.27 -10.42 -14.96
C LEU A 321 -11.75 -10.20 -14.85
N LYS A 322 -11.30 -9.13 -14.18
CA LYS A 322 -9.86 -8.87 -13.93
C LYS A 322 -9.21 -10.01 -13.13
N LEU A 323 -9.87 -10.54 -12.10
CA LEU A 323 -9.37 -11.71 -11.34
C LEU A 323 -9.26 -12.97 -12.21
N SER A 324 -10.27 -13.23 -13.04
CA SER A 324 -10.23 -14.36 -13.99
C SER A 324 -9.09 -14.20 -15.01
N ALA A 325 -8.72 -12.97 -15.35
CA ALA A 325 -7.68 -12.64 -16.31
C ALA A 325 -6.26 -12.67 -15.73
N LEU A 326 -6.07 -12.83 -14.41
CA LEU A 326 -4.76 -12.94 -13.78
C LEU A 326 -3.89 -13.96 -14.51
N ASN A 327 -2.67 -13.54 -14.85
CA ASN A 327 -1.67 -14.31 -15.59
C ASN A 327 -1.05 -15.35 -14.64
N TYR A 328 -1.81 -16.38 -14.30
CA TYR A 328 -1.36 -17.48 -13.46
C TYR A 328 -2.10 -18.76 -13.87
N PRO A 329 -1.43 -19.93 -13.92
CA PRO A 329 -2.08 -21.16 -14.36
C PRO A 329 -3.27 -21.51 -13.46
N LYS A 330 -4.48 -21.62 -14.02
CA LYS A 330 -5.69 -21.89 -13.23
C LYS A 330 -5.62 -23.22 -12.48
N ALA A 331 -4.97 -24.23 -13.08
CA ALA A 331 -4.69 -25.51 -12.43
C ALA A 331 -3.77 -25.41 -11.19
N ARG A 332 -3.12 -24.25 -10.97
CA ARG A 332 -2.32 -23.94 -9.78
C ARG A 332 -3.02 -22.95 -8.83
N MET A 333 -4.33 -22.75 -9.01
CA MET A 333 -5.15 -21.86 -8.20
C MET A 333 -6.38 -22.59 -7.67
N HIS A 334 -6.58 -22.50 -6.36
CA HIS A 334 -7.87 -22.71 -5.72
C HIS A 334 -8.60 -21.37 -5.64
N LEU A 335 -9.94 -21.41 -5.72
CA LEU A 335 -10.79 -20.22 -5.60
C LEU A 335 -11.79 -20.41 -4.46
N LEU A 336 -11.82 -19.48 -3.52
CA LEU A 336 -12.84 -19.35 -2.50
C LEU A 336 -13.48 -17.97 -2.64
N VAL A 337 -14.79 -17.91 -2.82
CA VAL A 337 -15.56 -16.67 -2.88
C VAL A 337 -16.54 -16.65 -1.72
N HIS A 338 -16.52 -15.58 -0.93
CA HIS A 338 -17.48 -15.35 0.14
C HIS A 338 -18.22 -14.04 -0.08
N SER A 339 -19.55 -14.09 0.05
CA SER A 339 -20.44 -12.94 -0.02
C SER A 339 -21.22 -12.75 1.27
N GLN A 340 -21.35 -11.49 1.69
CA GLN A 340 -22.38 -11.05 2.65
C GLN A 340 -23.51 -10.28 1.95
N MET A 341 -23.43 -10.11 0.64
CA MET A 341 -24.35 -9.29 -0.14
C MET A 341 -25.19 -10.15 -1.08
N GLY A 342 -26.43 -10.43 -0.67
CA GLY A 342 -27.34 -11.30 -1.42
C GLY A 342 -27.60 -10.81 -2.85
N GLN A 343 -27.59 -9.50 -3.09
CA GLN A 343 -27.74 -8.91 -4.42
C GLN A 343 -26.67 -9.36 -5.44
N HIS A 344 -25.48 -9.70 -4.95
CA HIS A 344 -24.34 -10.11 -5.77
C HIS A 344 -24.25 -11.64 -5.92
N ASP A 345 -25.04 -12.41 -5.18
CA ASP A 345 -24.91 -13.87 -5.12
C ASP A 345 -25.17 -14.54 -6.48
N ASN A 346 -26.10 -14.02 -7.30
CA ASN A 346 -26.35 -14.55 -8.65
C ASN A 346 -25.13 -14.37 -9.57
N LEU A 347 -24.51 -13.18 -9.54
CA LEU A 347 -23.29 -12.89 -10.30
C LEU A 347 -22.14 -13.80 -9.84
N LEU A 348 -21.94 -13.92 -8.53
CA LEU A 348 -20.88 -14.73 -7.94
C LEU A 348 -21.08 -16.24 -8.19
N GLN A 349 -22.32 -16.72 -8.17
CA GLN A 349 -22.65 -18.11 -8.50
C GLN A 349 -22.34 -18.43 -9.97
N ASN A 350 -22.70 -17.53 -10.90
CA ASN A 350 -22.36 -17.69 -12.31
C ASN A 350 -20.82 -17.66 -12.51
N PHE A 351 -20.15 -16.68 -11.92
CA PHE A 351 -18.69 -16.56 -11.98
C PHE A 351 -17.99 -17.82 -11.46
N THR A 352 -18.39 -18.34 -10.30
CA THR A 352 -17.75 -19.53 -9.71
C THR A 352 -18.02 -20.81 -10.51
N ARG A 353 -19.19 -20.94 -11.15
CA ARG A 353 -19.46 -22.00 -12.13
C ARG A 353 -18.50 -21.89 -13.33
N ASP A 354 -18.33 -20.69 -13.87
CA ASP A 354 -17.46 -20.46 -15.04
C ASP A 354 -15.99 -20.73 -14.69
N MET A 355 -15.54 -20.34 -13.49
CA MET A 355 -14.19 -20.64 -13.00
C MET A 355 -13.96 -22.14 -12.78
N SER A 356 -14.99 -22.89 -12.39
CA SER A 356 -14.92 -24.35 -12.29
C SER A 356 -14.65 -24.97 -13.66
N ASN A 357 -15.29 -24.45 -14.71
CA ASN A 357 -15.07 -24.88 -16.09
C ASN A 357 -13.73 -24.41 -16.67
N ALA A 358 -13.19 -23.29 -16.18
CA ALA A 358 -11.92 -22.72 -16.62
C ALA A 358 -10.68 -23.48 -16.11
N GLY A 359 -10.85 -24.54 -15.31
CA GLY A 359 -9.77 -25.41 -14.85
C GLY A 359 -9.07 -24.96 -13.57
N TYR A 360 -9.74 -24.20 -12.70
CA TYR A 360 -9.28 -23.98 -11.33
C TYR A 360 -9.19 -25.31 -10.58
N ALA A 361 -8.20 -25.47 -9.71
CA ALA A 361 -7.95 -26.72 -8.99
C ALA A 361 -9.12 -27.10 -8.07
N THR A 362 -9.68 -26.12 -7.36
CA THR A 362 -10.98 -26.22 -6.68
C THR A 362 -11.67 -24.87 -6.72
N VAL A 363 -13.00 -24.86 -6.67
CA VAL A 363 -13.81 -23.63 -6.54
C VAL A 363 -14.85 -23.84 -5.45
N LYS A 364 -14.96 -22.87 -4.53
CA LYS A 364 -15.98 -22.83 -3.49
C LYS A 364 -16.64 -21.46 -3.44
N PHE A 365 -17.96 -21.44 -3.38
CA PHE A 365 -18.76 -20.23 -3.16
C PHE A 365 -19.52 -20.35 -1.84
N ARG A 366 -19.55 -19.26 -1.07
CA ARG A 366 -20.31 -19.09 0.16
C ARG A 366 -21.22 -17.88 0.03
N ALA A 367 -22.51 -18.14 -0.13
CA ALA A 367 -23.53 -17.12 -0.37
C ALA A 367 -23.88 -16.34 0.91
N ALA A 368 -24.49 -15.16 0.74
CA ALA A 368 -24.91 -14.31 1.86
C ALA A 368 -25.95 -15.01 2.76
N THR A 369 -26.75 -15.92 2.21
CA THR A 369 -27.74 -16.72 2.93
C THR A 369 -27.15 -17.58 4.06
N GLU A 370 -25.85 -17.89 4.00
CA GLU A 370 -25.16 -18.65 5.06
C GLU A 370 -24.87 -17.79 6.31
N ARG A 371 -25.05 -16.47 6.24
CA ARG A 371 -24.94 -15.51 7.37
C ARG A 371 -23.62 -15.60 8.14
N VAL A 372 -22.54 -15.91 7.43
CA VAL A 372 -21.19 -15.97 7.99
C VAL A 372 -20.66 -14.55 8.16
N LYS A 373 -20.15 -14.23 9.36
CA LYS A 373 -19.48 -12.95 9.64
C LYS A 373 -18.11 -12.87 8.96
N GLU A 374 -17.66 -11.69 8.58
CA GLU A 374 -16.41 -11.47 7.85
C GLU A 374 -15.20 -12.16 8.52
N TRP A 375 -14.99 -11.93 9.82
CA TRP A 375 -13.88 -12.55 10.55
C TRP A 375 -13.95 -14.09 10.55
N HIS A 376 -15.14 -14.69 10.55
CA HIS A 376 -15.30 -16.13 10.38
C HIS A 376 -14.91 -16.55 8.97
N ALA A 377 -15.32 -15.80 7.94
CA ALA A 377 -14.98 -16.09 6.56
C ALA A 377 -13.48 -16.01 6.28
N ARG A 378 -12.80 -14.98 6.80
CA ARG A 378 -11.34 -14.84 6.67
C ARG A 378 -10.59 -15.96 7.40
N ASN A 379 -11.03 -16.35 8.61
CA ASN A 379 -10.47 -17.52 9.32
C ASN A 379 -10.72 -18.85 8.58
N MET A 380 -11.87 -18.99 7.91
CA MET A 380 -12.13 -20.16 7.06
C MET A 380 -11.21 -20.21 5.86
N ALA A 381 -10.90 -19.07 5.21
CA ALA A 381 -9.94 -19.04 4.10
C ALA A 381 -8.56 -19.53 4.53
N VAL A 382 -8.10 -19.13 5.73
CA VAL A 382 -6.85 -19.64 6.34
C VAL A 382 -6.91 -21.15 6.54
N SER A 383 -7.99 -21.64 7.16
CA SER A 383 -8.18 -23.07 7.43
C SER A 383 -8.25 -23.91 6.15
N GLU A 384 -8.90 -23.37 5.12
CA GLU A 384 -9.02 -24.00 3.81
C GLU A 384 -7.67 -24.04 3.09
N CYS A 385 -6.87 -22.97 3.17
CA CYS A 385 -5.52 -22.93 2.60
C CYS A 385 -4.64 -24.04 3.19
N ILE A 386 -4.66 -24.16 4.53
CA ILE A 386 -3.93 -25.21 5.26
C ILE A 386 -4.43 -26.61 4.84
N LYS A 387 -5.75 -26.79 4.75
CA LYS A 387 -6.36 -28.07 4.35
C LYS A 387 -5.97 -28.48 2.92
N LEU A 388 -5.86 -27.51 2.01
CA LEU A 388 -5.54 -27.73 0.61
C LEU A 388 -4.04 -27.83 0.33
N ASP A 389 -3.19 -27.71 1.36
CA ASP A 389 -1.72 -27.67 1.21
C ASP A 389 -1.29 -26.58 0.22
N CYS A 390 -1.88 -25.39 0.35
CA CYS A 390 -1.52 -24.23 -0.44
C CYS A 390 -0.13 -23.71 -0.04
N ASP A 391 0.62 -23.15 -0.99
CA ASP A 391 1.88 -22.44 -0.72
C ASP A 391 1.62 -21.00 -0.24
N ALA A 392 0.50 -20.38 -0.62
CA ALA A 392 0.10 -19.07 -0.12
C ALA A 392 -1.40 -18.79 -0.25
N LEU A 393 -1.92 -17.99 0.69
CA LEU A 393 -3.24 -17.39 0.65
C LEU A 393 -3.17 -16.01 0.00
N PHE A 394 -3.88 -15.81 -1.11
CA PHE A 394 -4.04 -14.52 -1.77
C PHE A 394 -5.44 -13.98 -1.51
N SER A 395 -5.57 -13.02 -0.59
CA SER A 395 -6.83 -12.38 -0.21
C SER A 395 -7.06 -11.15 -1.08
N VAL A 396 -8.27 -11.03 -1.64
CA VAL A 396 -8.71 -9.87 -2.42
C VAL A 396 -10.14 -9.48 -2.01
N ASP A 397 -10.33 -8.25 -1.59
CA ASP A 397 -11.65 -7.70 -1.26
C ASP A 397 -12.32 -7.10 -2.50
N SER A 398 -13.65 -7.02 -2.48
CA SER A 398 -14.44 -6.68 -3.66
C SER A 398 -14.11 -5.33 -4.29
N GLU A 399 -13.63 -4.38 -3.48
CA GLU A 399 -13.34 -3.00 -3.89
C GLU A 399 -12.01 -2.88 -4.65
N VAL A 400 -11.20 -3.94 -4.69
CA VAL A 400 -9.88 -3.93 -5.31
C VAL A 400 -9.96 -4.39 -6.77
N HIS A 401 -9.74 -3.46 -7.69
CA HIS A 401 -9.66 -3.73 -9.12
C HIS A 401 -8.19 -3.95 -9.53
N LEU A 402 -7.81 -5.20 -9.80
CA LEU A 402 -6.44 -5.55 -10.23
C LEU A 402 -6.24 -5.33 -11.74
N ASP A 403 -5.95 -4.10 -12.13
CA ASP A 403 -5.72 -3.74 -13.55
C ASP A 403 -4.48 -4.43 -14.14
N ASN A 404 -3.49 -4.75 -13.30
CA ASN A 404 -2.29 -5.46 -13.71
C ASN A 404 -2.46 -6.97 -13.58
N ARG A 405 -2.55 -7.64 -14.73
CA ARG A 405 -2.73 -9.10 -14.82
C ARG A 405 -1.58 -9.90 -14.21
N ASP A 406 -0.39 -9.32 -14.06
CA ASP A 406 0.79 -9.96 -13.47
C ASP A 406 0.89 -9.78 -11.95
N THR A 407 -0.06 -9.09 -11.30
CA THR A 407 -0.05 -8.77 -9.86
C THR A 407 0.37 -9.94 -8.97
N LEU A 408 -0.29 -11.10 -9.10
CA LEU A 408 0.04 -12.27 -8.28
C LEU A 408 1.49 -12.75 -8.48
N ARG A 409 1.99 -12.76 -9.73
CA ARG A 409 3.38 -13.15 -10.03
C ARG A 409 4.38 -12.17 -9.44
N LEU A 410 4.07 -10.88 -9.51
CA LEU A 410 4.90 -9.80 -8.96
C LEU A 410 4.95 -9.85 -7.43
N LEU A 411 3.82 -10.06 -6.76
CA LEU A 411 3.79 -10.22 -5.30
C LEU A 411 4.58 -11.47 -4.85
N LEU A 412 4.39 -12.61 -5.53
CA LEU A 412 5.16 -13.83 -5.25
C LEU A 412 6.67 -13.63 -5.48
N HIS A 413 7.05 -12.77 -6.43
CA HIS A 413 8.45 -12.51 -6.73
C HIS A 413 9.22 -11.92 -5.55
N HIS A 414 8.57 -11.06 -4.76
CA HIS A 414 9.19 -10.39 -3.62
C HIS A 414 9.38 -11.30 -2.40
N ASN A 415 8.73 -12.48 -2.34
CA ASN A 415 9.00 -13.54 -1.37
C ASN A 415 9.09 -13.02 0.09
N ARG A 416 8.08 -12.27 0.51
CA ARG A 416 7.91 -11.82 1.90
C ARG A 416 6.84 -12.67 2.60
N PRO A 417 6.90 -12.84 3.93
CA PRO A 417 5.94 -13.66 4.66
C PRO A 417 4.49 -13.16 4.52
N ILE A 418 4.30 -11.83 4.60
CA ILE A 418 3.02 -11.16 4.43
C ILE A 418 3.24 -9.92 3.55
N LEU A 419 2.59 -9.84 2.40
CA LEU A 419 2.82 -8.78 1.43
C LEU A 419 1.52 -8.27 0.82
N ALA A 420 1.29 -6.96 0.86
CA ALA A 420 0.14 -6.29 0.28
C ALA A 420 0.53 -5.43 -0.92
N GLY A 421 -0.25 -5.50 -2.00
CA GLY A 421 -0.12 -4.58 -3.12
C GLY A 421 -0.70 -3.22 -2.72
N VAL A 422 0.06 -2.14 -2.92
CA VAL A 422 -0.46 -0.78 -2.74
C VAL A 422 -1.36 -0.46 -3.92
N VAL A 423 -2.64 -0.28 -3.61
CA VAL A 423 -3.70 0.10 -4.54
C VAL A 423 -4.36 1.35 -4.00
N VAL A 424 -4.61 2.33 -4.87
CA VAL A 424 -5.06 3.68 -4.49
C VAL A 424 -6.40 3.97 -5.13
N GLN A 425 -7.27 4.67 -4.42
CA GLN A 425 -8.52 5.18 -4.99
C GLN A 425 -8.23 6.35 -5.95
N PRO A 426 -8.70 6.31 -7.21
CA PRO A 426 -8.40 7.33 -8.20
C PRO A 426 -8.75 8.75 -7.72
N GLY A 427 -7.81 9.69 -7.89
CA GLY A 427 -7.99 11.10 -7.50
C GLY A 427 -8.04 11.36 -5.98
N LYS A 428 -7.85 10.34 -5.13
CA LYS A 428 -7.86 10.45 -3.67
C LYS A 428 -6.56 9.91 -3.07
N ALA A 429 -6.44 10.00 -1.74
CA ALA A 429 -5.28 9.49 -0.99
C ALA A 429 -5.56 8.16 -0.27
N TRP A 430 -6.78 7.62 -0.35
CA TRP A 430 -7.16 6.36 0.28
C TRP A 430 -6.46 5.20 -0.43
N SER A 431 -5.86 4.29 0.34
CA SER A 431 -5.09 3.16 -0.19
C SER A 431 -5.15 1.95 0.73
N THR A 432 -4.63 0.81 0.24
CA THR A 432 -4.63 -0.50 0.92
C THR A 432 -3.63 -0.66 2.07
N PHE A 433 -3.05 0.44 2.57
CA PHE A 433 -2.11 0.40 3.71
C PHE A 433 -2.18 1.67 4.55
N TRP A 434 -1.73 1.59 5.82
CA TRP A 434 -1.42 2.78 6.62
C TRP A 434 0.07 2.80 6.93
N GLY A 435 0.72 3.95 6.75
CA GLY A 435 2.14 4.11 7.09
C GLY A 435 2.41 4.31 8.59
N ALA A 436 1.40 4.70 9.37
CA ALA A 436 1.49 4.90 10.81
C ALA A 436 0.17 4.53 11.52
N VAL A 437 0.24 4.35 12.84
CA VAL A 437 -0.91 4.16 13.72
C VAL A 437 -0.78 5.04 14.95
N THR A 438 -1.91 5.45 15.53
CA THR A 438 -1.96 6.10 16.84
C THR A 438 -1.61 5.11 17.95
N THR A 439 -1.42 5.61 19.17
CA THR A 439 -1.20 4.76 20.36
C THR A 439 -2.32 3.75 20.60
N ASP A 440 -3.55 4.11 20.20
CA ASP A 440 -4.72 3.25 20.34
C ASP A 440 -4.91 2.30 19.14
N GLY A 441 -3.98 2.32 18.17
CA GLY A 441 -3.97 1.42 17.02
C GLY A 441 -4.82 1.86 15.83
N TYR A 442 -5.34 3.09 15.83
CA TYR A 442 -6.12 3.66 14.72
C TYR A 442 -5.23 4.35 13.69
N TYR A 443 -5.82 4.74 12.55
CA TYR A 443 -5.11 5.40 11.45
C TYR A 443 -4.33 6.63 11.91
N ALA A 444 -3.07 6.69 11.48
CA ALA A 444 -2.27 7.91 11.46
C ALA A 444 -1.53 8.00 10.12
N ARG A 445 -1.34 9.23 9.62
CA ARG A 445 -0.58 9.46 8.40
C ARG A 445 0.92 9.47 8.71
N SER A 446 1.71 8.62 8.05
CA SER A 446 3.17 8.71 8.11
C SER A 446 3.70 9.87 7.26
N THR A 447 4.92 10.31 7.54
CA THR A 447 5.56 11.43 6.84
C THR A 447 5.82 11.16 5.36
N ASP A 448 5.93 9.88 4.97
CA ASP A 448 6.18 9.40 3.61
C ASP A 448 4.95 8.83 2.89
N TYR A 449 3.77 8.85 3.54
CA TYR A 449 2.55 8.24 3.00
C TYR A 449 2.21 8.74 1.59
N MET A 450 2.21 10.07 1.39
CA MET A 450 1.89 10.66 0.09
C MET A 450 2.96 10.37 -0.96
N ASP A 451 4.22 10.23 -0.56
CA ASP A 451 5.28 9.87 -1.50
C ASP A 451 5.15 8.43 -2.00
N ILE A 452 4.65 7.52 -1.16
CA ILE A 452 4.35 6.13 -1.53
C ILE A 452 3.10 6.08 -2.41
N VAL A 453 2.00 6.73 -1.99
CA VAL A 453 0.72 6.75 -2.72
C VAL A 453 0.85 7.38 -4.11
N ASN A 454 1.61 8.47 -4.23
CA ASN A 454 1.84 9.13 -5.52
C ASN A 454 2.97 8.47 -6.35
N ASN A 455 3.53 7.36 -5.89
CA ASN A 455 4.67 6.68 -6.51
C ASN A 455 5.94 7.54 -6.66
N ASN A 456 6.08 8.64 -5.90
CA ASN A 456 7.33 9.40 -5.80
C ASN A 456 8.45 8.55 -5.21
N ARG A 457 8.11 7.61 -4.33
CA ARG A 457 9.00 6.58 -3.80
C ARG A 457 8.38 5.21 -4.02
N ARG A 458 9.03 4.40 -4.85
CA ARG A 458 8.68 2.99 -5.04
C ARG A 458 9.57 2.08 -4.20
N GLY A 459 8.97 1.07 -3.59
CA GLY A 459 9.67 0.13 -2.72
C GLY A 459 8.79 -0.95 -2.10
N ILE A 460 9.39 -1.68 -1.16
CA ILE A 460 8.73 -2.59 -0.23
C ILE A 460 8.89 -1.98 1.16
N TRP A 461 7.76 -1.69 1.80
CA TRP A 461 7.67 -0.89 3.00
C TRP A 461 7.14 -1.76 4.14
N VAL A 462 7.86 -1.84 5.26
CA VAL A 462 7.31 -2.37 6.50
C VAL A 462 6.28 -1.37 7.02
N VAL A 463 5.03 -1.81 7.15
CA VAL A 463 3.89 -0.94 7.52
C VAL A 463 3.08 -1.55 8.66
N PRO A 464 2.46 -0.74 9.52
CA PRO A 464 1.65 -1.24 10.63
C PRO A 464 0.29 -1.80 10.22
N TYR A 465 -0.21 -1.51 9.02
CA TYR A 465 -1.54 -1.91 8.58
C TYR A 465 -1.58 -2.17 7.07
N ILE A 466 -2.28 -3.23 6.68
CA ILE A 466 -2.58 -3.63 5.30
C ILE A 466 -4.03 -4.10 5.22
N THR A 467 -4.68 -3.94 4.06
CA THR A 467 -6.08 -4.34 3.80
C THR A 467 -6.29 -4.58 2.30
N GLY A 468 -7.45 -5.08 1.90
CA GLY A 468 -7.91 -5.12 0.51
C GLY A 468 -7.24 -6.20 -0.34
N VAL A 469 -5.93 -6.13 -0.57
CA VAL A 469 -5.20 -7.12 -1.38
C VAL A 469 -3.86 -7.50 -0.76
N TYR A 470 -3.74 -8.76 -0.33
CA TYR A 470 -2.53 -9.26 0.31
C TYR A 470 -2.31 -10.75 0.14
N LEU A 471 -1.04 -11.13 0.18
CA LEU A 471 -0.53 -12.49 0.11
C LEU A 471 0.07 -12.88 1.47
N ILE A 472 -0.34 -14.03 2.01
CA ILE A 472 0.25 -14.64 3.21
C ILE A 472 0.85 -16.00 2.83
N GLN A 473 2.16 -16.17 3.04
CA GLN A 473 2.85 -17.44 2.75
C GLN A 473 2.43 -18.55 3.71
N SER A 474 2.45 -19.81 3.26
CA SER A 474 2.09 -20.98 4.07
C SER A 474 2.89 -21.08 5.38
N SER A 475 4.15 -20.65 5.36
CA SER A 475 5.02 -20.60 6.55
C SER A 475 4.44 -19.77 7.70
N MET A 476 3.56 -18.80 7.39
CA MET A 476 2.84 -18.00 8.39
C MET A 476 1.54 -18.66 8.84
N LEU A 477 0.94 -19.53 8.03
CA LEU A 477 -0.35 -20.17 8.31
C LEU A 477 -0.20 -21.46 9.14
N GLU A 478 0.89 -22.20 8.96
CA GLU A 478 1.11 -23.51 9.57
C GLU A 478 1.25 -23.45 11.10
N LYS A 479 2.04 -22.50 11.62
CA LYS A 479 2.30 -22.35 13.06
C LYS A 479 1.23 -21.50 13.73
N GLU A 480 0.75 -21.92 14.89
CA GLU A 480 -0.30 -21.21 15.63
C GLU A 480 0.16 -19.81 16.07
N GLU A 481 1.45 -19.66 16.38
CA GLU A 481 2.05 -18.41 16.81
C GLU A 481 2.05 -17.36 15.69
N THR A 482 2.24 -17.78 14.43
CA THR A 482 2.29 -16.87 13.26
C THR A 482 0.97 -16.78 12.50
N ARG A 483 0.02 -17.68 12.78
CA ARG A 483 -1.25 -17.72 12.07
C ARG A 483 -2.03 -16.40 12.25
N PRO A 484 -2.61 -15.85 11.17
CA PRO A 484 -3.46 -14.65 11.27
C PRO A 484 -4.66 -14.91 12.19
N SER A 485 -5.03 -13.90 12.96
CA SER A 485 -6.27 -13.87 13.74
C SER A 485 -7.05 -12.62 13.42
N PHE A 486 -8.26 -12.79 12.87
CA PHE A 486 -9.16 -11.71 12.49
C PHE A 486 -10.08 -11.26 13.64
N ILE A 487 -9.69 -11.54 14.88
CA ILE A 487 -10.48 -11.20 16.09
C ILE A 487 -9.57 -10.48 17.07
N HIS A 488 -9.93 -9.24 17.42
CA HIS A 488 -9.28 -8.48 18.48
C HIS A 488 -10.26 -7.45 19.05
N LYS A 489 -10.79 -7.72 20.26
CA LYS A 489 -11.79 -6.86 20.91
C LYS A 489 -12.98 -6.58 19.96
N LEU A 490 -13.26 -5.31 19.67
CA LEU A 490 -14.33 -4.83 18.79
C LEU A 490 -13.80 -4.22 17.48
N LEU A 491 -12.54 -4.49 17.12
CA LEU A 491 -11.98 -4.03 15.85
C LEU A 491 -12.61 -4.80 14.68
N ASP A 492 -12.64 -4.17 13.50
CA ASP A 492 -12.93 -4.89 12.25
C ASP A 492 -11.85 -5.94 11.95
N ALA A 493 -12.12 -6.81 10.99
CA ALA A 493 -11.30 -8.00 10.74
C ALA A 493 -9.85 -7.66 10.36
N ASP A 494 -9.63 -6.64 9.53
CA ASP A 494 -8.31 -6.25 9.06
C ASP A 494 -7.53 -5.47 10.13
N MET A 495 -8.19 -4.56 10.86
CA MET A 495 -7.58 -3.93 12.04
C MET A 495 -7.23 -4.98 13.10
N ALA A 496 -8.07 -5.99 13.30
CA ALA A 496 -7.80 -7.08 14.23
C ALA A 496 -6.58 -7.92 13.80
N MET A 497 -6.53 -8.34 12.53
CA MET A 497 -5.41 -9.09 11.96
C MET A 497 -4.09 -8.32 12.14
N THR A 498 -4.04 -7.08 11.67
CA THR A 498 -2.83 -6.27 11.72
C THR A 498 -2.41 -5.93 13.15
N THR A 499 -3.37 -5.69 14.06
CA THR A 499 -3.10 -5.47 15.49
C THR A 499 -2.50 -6.71 16.15
N ASN A 500 -3.07 -7.89 15.87
CA ASN A 500 -2.55 -9.14 16.40
C ASN A 500 -1.14 -9.44 15.87
N TYR A 501 -0.84 -9.11 14.61
CA TYR A 501 0.53 -9.21 14.07
C TYR A 501 1.50 -8.25 14.74
N ARG A 502 1.11 -7.00 14.95
CA ARG A 502 1.96 -6.02 15.66
C ARG A 502 2.27 -6.45 17.09
N ILE A 503 1.29 -7.01 17.82
CA ILE A 503 1.50 -7.53 19.18
C ILE A 503 2.51 -8.70 19.20
N LYS A 504 2.51 -9.50 18.14
CA LYS A 504 3.42 -10.65 17.95
C LYS A 504 4.76 -10.26 17.30
N ASP A 505 5.03 -8.97 17.08
CA ASP A 505 6.20 -8.46 16.36
C ASP A 505 6.41 -9.07 14.95
N ILE A 506 5.32 -9.45 14.29
CA ILE A 506 5.34 -9.95 12.91
C ILE A 506 5.22 -8.76 11.95
N LEU A 507 6.16 -8.67 11.01
CA LEU A 507 6.21 -7.56 10.06
C LEU A 507 5.26 -7.80 8.89
N MET A 508 4.54 -6.74 8.53
CA MET A 508 3.69 -6.70 7.34
C MET A 508 4.31 -5.74 6.34
N TYR A 509 4.25 -6.10 5.06
CA TYR A 509 4.90 -5.35 4.00
C TYR A 509 3.86 -4.83 3.01
N ALA A 510 3.95 -3.55 2.63
CA ALA A 510 3.24 -2.96 1.50
C ALA A 510 4.23 -2.75 0.35
N VAL A 511 3.83 -3.05 -0.88
CA VAL A 511 4.68 -2.89 -2.07
C VAL A 511 4.01 -2.03 -3.12
N ASN A 512 4.72 -1.04 -3.66
CA ASN A 512 4.30 -0.18 -4.77
C ASN A 512 5.34 -0.15 -5.91
N MET A 513 6.11 -1.24 -6.05
CA MET A 513 7.11 -1.39 -7.13
C MET A 513 6.50 -1.33 -8.53
N GLU A 514 5.23 -1.74 -8.66
CA GLU A 514 4.46 -1.73 -9.90
C GLU A 514 3.10 -1.09 -9.63
N ASP A 515 2.41 -0.65 -10.69
CA ASP A 515 1.02 -0.22 -10.59
C ASP A 515 0.13 -1.47 -10.68
N TYR A 516 -0.47 -1.86 -9.56
CA TYR A 516 -1.24 -3.09 -9.44
C TYR A 516 -2.69 -2.94 -9.88
N GLY A 517 -3.28 -1.75 -9.67
CA GLY A 517 -4.68 -1.49 -9.94
C GLY A 517 -5.20 -0.24 -9.22
N HIS A 518 -6.51 -0.19 -8.99
CA HIS A 518 -7.18 0.89 -8.24
C HIS A 518 -8.28 0.40 -7.29
N LEU A 519 -8.73 1.27 -6.40
CA LEU A 519 -9.87 1.04 -5.51
C LEU A 519 -11.13 1.72 -6.04
N VAL A 520 -12.26 1.02 -5.99
CA VAL A 520 -13.59 1.63 -6.14
C VAL A 520 -14.15 2.05 -4.77
N ASP A 521 -14.95 3.11 -4.75
CA ASP A 521 -15.67 3.59 -3.57
C ASP A 521 -17.01 2.86 -3.43
N SER A 522 -17.20 2.10 -2.35
CA SER A 522 -18.46 1.40 -2.06
C SER A 522 -19.41 2.17 -1.14
N SER A 523 -19.00 3.34 -0.60
CA SER A 523 -19.67 3.99 0.53
C SER A 523 -21.14 4.33 0.29
N ASN A 524 -21.48 4.70 -0.95
CA ASN A 524 -22.82 5.16 -1.36
C ASN A 524 -23.35 4.36 -2.56
N PHE A 525 -22.98 3.08 -2.67
CA PHE A 525 -23.49 2.23 -3.75
C PHE A 525 -24.97 1.87 -3.52
N PRO A 526 -25.89 2.16 -4.46
CA PRO A 526 -27.29 1.88 -4.26
C PRO A 526 -27.58 0.38 -4.47
N ILE A 527 -27.98 -0.27 -3.38
CA ILE A 527 -28.19 -1.72 -3.34
C ILE A 527 -29.61 -2.15 -3.72
N ASP A 528 -30.54 -1.19 -3.78
CA ASP A 528 -31.96 -1.37 -4.10
C ASP A 528 -32.26 -1.23 -5.60
N LYS A 529 -31.28 -0.81 -6.41
CA LYS A 529 -31.45 -0.61 -7.85
C LYS A 529 -31.01 -1.84 -8.62
N LEU A 530 -31.75 -2.18 -9.70
CA LEU A 530 -31.43 -3.32 -10.57
C LEU A 530 -30.01 -3.23 -11.16
N HIS A 531 -29.61 -2.04 -11.61
CA HIS A 531 -28.30 -1.74 -12.17
C HIS A 531 -27.63 -0.58 -11.41
N GLY A 532 -27.22 -0.83 -10.16
CA GLY A 532 -26.67 0.20 -9.27
C GLY A 532 -25.43 0.94 -9.81
N ASP A 533 -24.68 0.33 -10.73
CA ASP A 533 -23.52 0.92 -11.39
C ASP A 533 -23.88 2.18 -12.20
N LEU A 534 -25.12 2.30 -12.71
CA LEU A 534 -25.57 3.51 -13.42
C LEU A 534 -25.40 4.78 -12.57
N TRP A 535 -25.57 4.68 -11.25
CA TRP A 535 -25.46 5.79 -10.31
C TRP A 535 -24.03 6.17 -9.92
N GLN A 536 -23.02 5.51 -10.47
CA GLN A 536 -21.64 5.66 -10.02
C GLN A 536 -20.81 6.71 -10.78
N VAL A 537 -21.43 7.46 -11.71
CA VAL A 537 -20.73 8.41 -12.59
C VAL A 537 -19.91 9.47 -11.86
N MET A 538 -20.35 9.89 -10.67
CA MET A 538 -19.65 10.90 -9.86
C MET A 538 -18.59 10.29 -8.93
N THR A 539 -18.90 9.14 -8.33
CA THR A 539 -18.07 8.55 -7.26
C THR A 539 -16.92 7.73 -7.83
N ASN A 540 -17.20 6.97 -8.90
CA ASN A 540 -16.28 6.03 -9.54
C ASN A 540 -16.26 6.32 -11.05
N LYS A 541 -15.92 7.56 -11.39
CA LYS A 541 -16.01 8.11 -12.75
C LYS A 541 -15.27 7.26 -13.79
N GLN A 542 -14.05 6.83 -13.46
CA GLN A 542 -13.20 6.06 -14.39
C GLN A 542 -13.85 4.73 -14.81
N ASP A 543 -14.30 3.93 -13.83
CA ASP A 543 -14.99 2.66 -14.09
C ASP A 543 -16.33 2.88 -14.81
N TRP A 544 -17.05 3.95 -14.46
CA TRP A 544 -18.29 4.31 -15.14
C TRP A 544 -18.05 4.67 -16.60
N GLU A 545 -17.02 5.46 -16.91
CA GLU A 545 -16.63 5.81 -18.29
C GLU A 545 -16.29 4.54 -19.09
N GLU A 546 -15.52 3.62 -18.51
CA GLU A 546 -15.14 2.37 -19.18
C GLU A 546 -16.36 1.48 -19.50
N LYS A 547 -17.33 1.41 -18.59
CA LYS A 547 -18.54 0.59 -18.75
C LYS A 547 -19.59 1.23 -19.66
N TYR A 548 -19.82 2.54 -19.50
CA TYR A 548 -21.04 3.20 -19.99
C TYR A 548 -20.84 4.24 -21.08
N LEU A 549 -19.62 4.71 -21.32
CA LEU A 549 -19.34 5.64 -22.40
C LEU A 549 -19.10 4.88 -23.71
N HIS A 550 -19.53 5.45 -24.84
CA HIS A 550 -19.26 4.84 -26.13
C HIS A 550 -17.74 4.83 -26.41
N PRO A 551 -17.14 3.74 -26.90
CA PRO A 551 -15.69 3.68 -27.17
C PRO A 551 -15.12 4.73 -28.14
N GLN A 552 -16.01 5.41 -28.87
CA GLN A 552 -15.66 6.47 -29.83
C GLN A 552 -15.99 7.88 -29.32
N TYR A 553 -16.46 8.01 -28.07
CA TYR A 553 -16.86 9.30 -27.49
C TYR A 553 -15.72 10.33 -27.54
N TYR A 554 -14.53 9.99 -27.02
CA TYR A 554 -13.41 10.94 -27.02
C TYR A 554 -12.92 11.27 -28.44
N ASN A 555 -13.02 10.33 -29.39
CA ASN A 555 -12.74 10.61 -30.80
C ASN A 555 -13.74 11.62 -31.37
N ALA A 556 -15.02 11.53 -30.98
CA ALA A 556 -16.04 12.47 -31.39
C ALA A 556 -15.84 13.87 -30.78
N LEU A 557 -15.15 13.98 -29.64
CA LEU A 557 -14.79 15.25 -29.00
C LEU A 557 -13.54 15.91 -29.62
N ASP A 558 -12.64 15.15 -30.25
CA ASP A 558 -11.44 15.69 -30.93
C ASP A 558 -11.83 16.73 -32.00
N THR A 559 -11.26 17.92 -31.93
CA THR A 559 -11.51 19.03 -32.86
C THR A 559 -11.14 18.72 -34.31
N LYS A 560 -10.31 17.70 -34.55
CA LYS A 560 -9.94 17.22 -35.90
C LYS A 560 -10.97 16.27 -36.49
N THR A 561 -11.83 15.67 -35.67
CA THR A 561 -12.86 14.73 -36.13
C THR A 561 -14.06 15.51 -36.63
N LEU A 562 -14.42 15.29 -37.91
CA LEU A 562 -15.67 15.77 -38.47
C LEU A 562 -16.82 14.86 -38.00
N ASN A 563 -17.76 15.41 -37.22
CA ASN A 563 -18.93 14.66 -36.77
C ASN A 563 -20.01 14.61 -37.86
N ASP A 564 -20.76 13.52 -37.89
CA ASP A 564 -21.86 13.35 -38.83
C ASP A 564 -22.94 14.42 -38.59
N MET A 565 -23.45 15.00 -39.68
CA MET A 565 -24.53 15.97 -39.68
C MET A 565 -25.63 15.51 -40.65
N PRO A 566 -26.48 14.52 -40.27
CA PRO A 566 -27.44 13.90 -41.17
C PRO A 566 -28.51 14.86 -41.72
N CYS A 567 -28.81 15.94 -41.02
CA CYS A 567 -29.67 17.04 -41.49
C CYS A 567 -29.00 18.38 -41.15
N PRO A 568 -29.33 19.49 -41.84
CA PRO A 568 -28.76 20.81 -41.53
C PRO A 568 -28.89 21.15 -40.04
N ASP A 569 -27.77 21.47 -39.38
CA ASP A 569 -27.66 21.76 -37.94
C ASP A 569 -28.20 20.65 -37.01
N VAL A 570 -28.25 19.40 -37.49
CA VAL A 570 -28.54 18.21 -36.69
C VAL A 570 -27.30 17.35 -36.68
N TYR A 571 -26.58 17.37 -35.57
CA TYR A 571 -25.34 16.60 -35.38
C TYR A 571 -25.63 15.23 -34.76
N TRP A 572 -24.74 14.27 -35.00
CA TRP A 572 -24.91 12.90 -34.51
C TRP A 572 -23.64 12.37 -33.87
N PHE A 573 -23.69 12.09 -32.56
CA PHE A 573 -22.52 11.73 -31.76
C PHE A 573 -22.66 10.34 -31.11
N PRO A 574 -21.58 9.55 -31.01
CA PRO A 574 -21.54 8.42 -30.10
C PRO A 574 -21.40 8.93 -28.66
N VAL A 575 -22.34 8.58 -27.78
CA VAL A 575 -22.30 9.02 -26.37
C VAL A 575 -22.23 7.83 -25.44
N PHE A 576 -23.18 6.91 -25.54
CA PHE A 576 -23.34 5.81 -24.60
C PHE A 576 -22.95 4.47 -25.20
N SER A 577 -22.43 3.56 -24.36
CA SER A 577 -22.17 2.18 -24.75
C SER A 577 -23.49 1.40 -24.94
N GLU A 578 -23.43 0.27 -25.64
CA GLU A 578 -24.59 -0.63 -25.72
C GLU A 578 -25.03 -1.11 -24.32
N ARG A 579 -24.07 -1.25 -23.39
CA ARG A 579 -24.35 -1.64 -22.01
C ARG A 579 -25.18 -0.59 -21.28
N TYR A 580 -24.83 0.69 -21.41
CA TYR A 580 -25.62 1.78 -20.79
C TYR A 580 -27.06 1.77 -21.30
N CYS A 581 -27.23 1.64 -22.62
CA CYS A 581 -28.56 1.63 -23.21
C CYS A 581 -29.40 0.45 -22.73
N LYS A 582 -28.80 -0.74 -22.65
CA LYS A 582 -29.47 -1.94 -22.13
C LYS A 582 -29.85 -1.76 -20.66
N ASP A 583 -28.90 -1.38 -19.81
CA ASP A 583 -29.12 -1.25 -18.37
C ASP A 583 -30.18 -0.17 -18.08
N LEU A 584 -30.16 0.96 -18.80
CA LEU A 584 -31.18 2.01 -18.67
C LEU A 584 -32.57 1.51 -19.08
N ILE A 585 -32.70 0.78 -20.20
CA ILE A 585 -33.98 0.18 -20.62
C ILE A 585 -34.50 -0.78 -19.55
N GLU A 586 -33.66 -1.66 -19.03
CA GLU A 586 -34.04 -2.62 -18.00
C GLU A 586 -34.46 -1.90 -16.71
N THR A 587 -33.77 -0.83 -16.32
CA THR A 587 -34.14 0.00 -15.15
C THR A 587 -35.50 0.67 -15.32
N VAL A 588 -35.82 1.28 -16.47
CA VAL A 588 -37.12 1.94 -16.66
C VAL A 588 -38.27 0.94 -16.82
N GLU A 589 -38.02 -0.24 -17.39
CA GLU A 589 -39.03 -1.30 -17.46
C GLU A 589 -39.26 -2.00 -16.11
N ASP A 590 -38.23 -2.12 -15.26
CA ASP A 590 -38.36 -2.60 -13.88
C ASP A 590 -39.19 -1.64 -13.02
N PHE A 591 -39.01 -0.32 -13.19
CA PHE A 591 -39.88 0.69 -12.57
C PHE A 591 -41.32 0.57 -13.05
N GLY A 592 -41.53 0.42 -14.36
CA GLY A 592 -42.79 0.00 -14.98
C GLY A 592 -43.95 1.01 -14.97
N ASP A 593 -43.88 2.10 -14.20
CA ASP A 593 -44.91 3.15 -14.18
C ASP A 593 -44.71 4.13 -15.36
N TRP A 594 -45.13 3.71 -16.55
CA TRP A 594 -45.10 4.51 -17.78
C TRP A 594 -46.27 5.48 -17.86
N SER A 595 -46.05 6.65 -18.46
CA SER A 595 -47.12 7.64 -18.67
C SER A 595 -48.26 7.11 -19.54
N GLY A 596 -49.44 7.72 -19.40
CA GLY A 596 -50.59 7.43 -20.26
C GLY A 596 -50.53 8.06 -21.65
N GLY A 597 -49.50 8.84 -21.99
CA GLY A 597 -49.40 9.60 -23.24
C GLY A 597 -50.50 10.66 -23.41
N LYS A 598 -50.97 11.24 -22.30
CA LYS A 598 -52.05 12.25 -22.25
C LYS A 598 -51.49 13.59 -21.80
N ASN A 599 -52.11 14.69 -22.22
CA ASN A 599 -51.69 16.05 -21.86
C ASN A 599 -51.73 16.32 -20.34
N THR A 600 -52.34 15.46 -19.53
CA THR A 600 -52.37 15.60 -18.07
C THR A 600 -51.63 14.42 -17.47
N ASP A 601 -50.56 14.71 -16.72
CA ASP A 601 -49.77 13.72 -16.01
C ASP A 601 -49.47 14.23 -14.59
N GLU A 602 -50.07 13.60 -13.60
CA GLU A 602 -49.94 13.98 -12.19
C GLU A 602 -48.56 13.67 -11.59
N ARG A 603 -47.71 12.94 -12.34
CA ARG A 603 -46.39 12.48 -11.89
C ARG A 603 -45.29 13.52 -12.17
N ILE A 604 -45.59 14.55 -12.96
CA ILE A 604 -44.69 15.66 -13.28
C ILE A 604 -45.10 16.97 -12.61
N SER A 605 -44.14 17.85 -12.36
CA SER A 605 -44.40 19.15 -11.73
C SER A 605 -45.21 20.06 -12.67
N GLY A 606 -46.41 20.45 -12.24
CA GLY A 606 -47.34 21.28 -13.03
C GLY A 606 -48.48 20.52 -13.73
N GLY A 607 -48.43 19.19 -13.77
CA GLY A 607 -49.58 18.34 -14.15
C GLY A 607 -50.00 18.37 -15.62
N TYR A 608 -49.27 19.07 -16.50
CA TYR A 608 -49.67 19.27 -17.90
C TYR A 608 -48.50 19.21 -18.89
N GLU A 609 -48.63 18.38 -19.92
CA GLU A 609 -47.69 18.24 -21.04
C GLU A 609 -48.28 18.79 -22.33
N ASN A 610 -47.57 19.74 -22.96
CA ASN A 610 -48.00 20.33 -24.22
C ASN A 610 -47.96 19.32 -25.38
N VAL A 611 -47.06 18.34 -25.30
CA VAL A 611 -46.83 17.31 -26.31
C VAL A 611 -46.56 16.00 -25.58
N PRO A 612 -47.60 15.22 -25.24
CA PRO A 612 -47.43 14.10 -24.33
C PRO A 612 -46.78 12.90 -25.01
N THR A 613 -45.92 12.22 -24.26
CA THR A 613 -45.25 10.97 -24.66
C THR A 613 -45.47 9.88 -23.62
N VAL A 614 -45.50 8.61 -24.02
CA VAL A 614 -45.43 7.47 -23.08
C VAL A 614 -43.99 7.37 -22.58
N ASP A 615 -43.75 7.86 -21.37
CA ASP A 615 -42.41 8.07 -20.85
C ASP A 615 -42.28 7.86 -19.33
N ILE A 616 -41.01 7.84 -18.91
CA ILE A 616 -40.55 7.87 -17.53
C ILE A 616 -39.46 8.95 -17.42
N HIS A 617 -39.65 9.88 -16.50
CA HIS A 617 -38.68 10.93 -16.20
C HIS A 617 -37.59 10.40 -15.27
N MET A 618 -36.36 10.90 -15.44
CA MET A 618 -35.22 10.49 -14.60
C MET A 618 -35.43 10.86 -13.13
N THR A 619 -36.27 11.85 -12.82
CA THR A 619 -36.69 12.18 -11.45
C THR A 619 -37.50 11.07 -10.78
N GLN A 620 -38.33 10.33 -11.53
CA GLN A 620 -39.21 9.28 -10.99
C GLN A 620 -38.42 8.05 -10.53
N ILE A 621 -37.26 7.82 -11.14
CA ILE A 621 -36.35 6.73 -10.80
C ILE A 621 -35.15 7.21 -9.96
N GLU A 622 -35.17 8.44 -9.44
CA GLU A 622 -34.08 9.02 -8.63
C GLU A 622 -32.72 9.05 -9.36
N PHE A 623 -32.71 9.30 -10.68
CA PHE A 623 -31.52 9.32 -11.54
C PHE A 623 -31.21 10.71 -12.14
N GLN A 624 -31.93 11.74 -11.69
CA GLN A 624 -31.83 13.10 -12.25
C GLN A 624 -30.45 13.73 -12.02
N GLN A 625 -29.84 13.54 -10.85
CA GLN A 625 -28.55 14.19 -10.53
C GLN A 625 -27.41 13.60 -11.38
N GLU A 626 -27.40 12.29 -11.53
CA GLU A 626 -26.49 11.52 -12.35
C GLU A 626 -26.66 11.92 -13.82
N SER A 627 -27.91 12.02 -14.29
CA SER A 627 -28.22 12.45 -15.65
C SER A 627 -27.73 13.88 -15.93
N LEU A 628 -27.97 14.82 -15.00
CA LEU A 628 -27.47 16.19 -15.12
C LEU A 628 -25.93 16.25 -15.13
N TYR A 629 -25.28 15.43 -14.30
CA TYR A 629 -23.82 15.31 -14.32
C TYR A 629 -23.34 14.79 -15.68
N VAL A 630 -23.97 13.76 -16.24
CA VAL A 630 -23.66 13.22 -17.57
C VAL A 630 -23.84 14.28 -18.66
N LEU A 631 -24.92 15.07 -18.63
CA LEU A 631 -25.13 16.15 -19.59
C LEU A 631 -24.01 17.18 -19.51
N LYS A 632 -23.65 17.60 -18.29
CA LYS A 632 -22.61 18.61 -18.07
C LYS A 632 -21.21 18.12 -18.43
N GLU A 633 -20.86 16.89 -18.07
CA GLU A 633 -19.52 16.35 -18.26
C GLU A 633 -19.29 15.83 -19.68
N TYR A 634 -20.31 15.22 -20.29
CA TYR A 634 -20.13 14.51 -21.56
C TYR A 634 -20.87 15.14 -22.76
N VAL A 635 -22.06 15.70 -22.56
CA VAL A 635 -22.86 16.25 -23.67
C VAL A 635 -22.49 17.70 -23.97
N LYS A 636 -22.29 18.52 -22.94
CA LYS A 636 -21.89 19.93 -23.07
C LYS A 636 -20.62 20.11 -23.91
N PRO A 637 -19.52 19.36 -23.70
CA PRO A 637 -18.32 19.54 -24.52
C PRO A 637 -18.57 19.24 -26.02
N LEU A 638 -19.47 18.31 -26.33
CA LEU A 638 -19.88 18.03 -27.71
C LEU A 638 -20.68 19.18 -28.32
N SER A 639 -21.56 19.82 -27.56
CA SER A 639 -22.36 20.96 -28.06
C SER A 639 -21.51 22.20 -28.28
N GLU A 640 -20.60 22.52 -27.36
CA GLU A 640 -19.65 23.64 -27.50
C GLU A 640 -18.69 23.45 -28.69
N LYS A 641 -18.41 22.19 -29.07
CA LYS A 641 -17.60 21.86 -30.24
C LYS A 641 -18.30 22.25 -31.55
N VAL A 642 -19.59 21.94 -31.70
CA VAL A 642 -20.31 22.09 -32.98
C VAL A 642 -21.10 23.39 -33.11
N TYR A 643 -21.54 23.95 -31.98
CA TYR A 643 -22.18 25.27 -31.95
C TYR A 643 -21.18 26.31 -31.47
N LEU A 644 -20.23 26.65 -32.36
CA LEU A 644 -19.17 27.60 -32.04
C LEU A 644 -19.74 28.94 -31.56
N GLY A 645 -19.30 29.38 -30.38
CA GLY A 645 -19.77 30.61 -29.73
C GLY A 645 -20.95 30.41 -28.80
N TYR A 646 -21.55 29.21 -28.76
CA TYR A 646 -22.50 28.83 -27.71
C TYR A 646 -21.75 28.37 -26.46
N THR A 647 -22.17 28.86 -25.30
CA THR A 647 -21.74 28.37 -23.98
C THR A 647 -22.96 28.29 -23.08
N GLY A 648 -23.21 27.13 -22.48
CA GLY A 648 -24.36 26.88 -21.60
C GLY A 648 -23.97 26.12 -20.34
N ASP A 649 -24.88 26.04 -19.37
CA ASP A 649 -24.67 25.25 -18.15
C ASP A 649 -25.08 23.78 -18.32
N ALA A 650 -25.69 23.43 -19.46
CA ALA A 650 -26.31 22.13 -19.73
C ALA A 650 -27.36 21.76 -18.69
N LYS A 651 -28.18 22.75 -18.27
CA LYS A 651 -29.31 22.53 -17.37
C LYS A 651 -30.43 21.84 -18.13
N ALA A 652 -31.06 20.85 -17.52
CA ALA A 652 -32.22 20.19 -18.11
C ALA A 652 -33.21 19.81 -17.01
N ASP A 653 -34.39 20.42 -17.04
CA ASP A 653 -35.49 20.06 -16.13
C ASP A 653 -36.23 18.81 -16.62
N LEU A 654 -36.17 18.55 -17.93
CA LEU A 654 -36.85 17.44 -18.59
C LEU A 654 -35.82 16.50 -19.21
N ILE A 655 -35.56 15.39 -18.50
CA ILE A 655 -34.78 14.25 -18.95
C ILE A 655 -35.66 13.02 -18.76
N PHE A 656 -35.96 12.31 -19.84
CA PHE A 656 -36.95 11.23 -19.82
C PHE A 656 -36.68 10.20 -20.92
N VAL A 657 -37.05 8.96 -20.65
CA VAL A 657 -37.03 7.87 -21.64
C VAL A 657 -38.43 7.72 -22.21
N VAL A 658 -38.54 7.79 -23.54
CA VAL A 658 -39.79 7.57 -24.27
C VAL A 658 -39.83 6.16 -24.82
N ARG A 659 -41.00 5.54 -24.77
CA ARG A 659 -41.29 4.25 -25.41
C ARG A 659 -42.35 4.40 -26.49
N TYR A 660 -42.05 3.91 -27.69
CA TYR A 660 -43.00 3.82 -28.79
C TYR A 660 -43.32 2.37 -29.12
N ARG A 661 -44.62 2.04 -29.16
CA ARG A 661 -45.14 0.75 -29.65
C ARG A 661 -46.32 0.97 -30.60
N PRO A 662 -46.53 0.07 -31.57
CA PRO A 662 -47.70 0.13 -32.47
C PRO A 662 -49.04 0.12 -31.74
N THR A 663 -49.10 -0.53 -30.58
CA THR A 663 -50.32 -0.73 -29.78
C THR A 663 -50.55 0.34 -28.71
N GLU A 664 -49.58 1.23 -28.49
CA GLU A 664 -49.69 2.36 -27.56
C GLU A 664 -49.59 3.67 -28.35
N GLN A 665 -48.69 4.58 -27.97
CA GLN A 665 -48.22 5.67 -28.80
C GLN A 665 -47.15 5.18 -29.78
N SER A 666 -47.45 5.26 -31.08
CA SER A 666 -46.54 4.79 -32.14
C SER A 666 -45.78 5.91 -32.85
N PHE A 667 -46.19 7.16 -32.70
CA PHE A 667 -45.59 8.33 -33.35
C PHE A 667 -45.71 9.56 -32.45
N LEU A 668 -45.01 10.64 -32.79
CA LEU A 668 -45.13 11.93 -32.12
C LEU A 668 -45.42 13.02 -33.14
N ARG A 669 -46.52 13.76 -32.92
CA ARG A 669 -46.96 14.84 -33.82
C ARG A 669 -45.89 15.93 -33.98
N PRO A 670 -45.92 16.71 -35.09
CA PRO A 670 -45.04 17.85 -35.28
C PRO A 670 -45.04 18.84 -34.09
N HIS A 671 -43.87 19.20 -33.57
CA HIS A 671 -43.71 20.12 -32.44
C HIS A 671 -42.34 20.83 -32.43
N HIS A 672 -42.20 21.78 -31.49
CA HIS A 672 -40.94 22.33 -31.03
C HIS A 672 -40.68 21.89 -29.60
N ASP A 673 -39.41 21.77 -29.25
CA ASP A 673 -39.01 21.48 -27.87
C ASP A 673 -38.87 22.78 -27.09
N SER A 674 -39.14 22.70 -25.79
CA SER A 674 -38.86 23.81 -24.88
C SER A 674 -37.41 23.77 -24.41
N SER A 675 -36.47 23.86 -25.35
CA SER A 675 -35.02 23.82 -25.11
C SER A 675 -34.29 24.80 -26.02
N THR A 676 -33.07 25.19 -25.65
CA THR A 676 -32.15 25.81 -26.61
C THR A 676 -31.69 24.75 -27.61
N TYR A 677 -31.26 23.59 -27.12
CA TYR A 677 -30.98 22.41 -27.93
C TYR A 677 -31.46 21.14 -27.22
N THR A 678 -31.79 20.13 -28.02
CA THR A 678 -32.27 18.83 -27.55
C THR A 678 -31.25 17.76 -27.91
N ILE A 679 -31.07 16.79 -27.03
CA ILE A 679 -30.48 15.50 -27.41
C ILE A 679 -31.56 14.43 -27.49
N ASN A 680 -31.44 13.56 -28.50
CA ASN A 680 -32.28 12.40 -28.72
C ASN A 680 -31.39 11.18 -28.96
N VAL A 681 -31.30 10.30 -27.97
CA VAL A 681 -30.42 9.13 -27.98
C VAL A 681 -31.21 7.89 -28.34
N GLY A 682 -30.80 7.16 -29.37
CA GLY A 682 -31.35 5.84 -29.66
C GLY A 682 -30.89 4.83 -28.62
N LEU A 683 -31.81 4.16 -27.90
CA LEU A 683 -31.45 3.18 -26.86
C LEU A 683 -31.51 1.72 -27.33
N ASN A 684 -32.14 1.43 -28.47
CA ASN A 684 -32.17 0.08 -29.03
C ASN A 684 -32.12 0.08 -30.56
N ARG A 685 -32.03 -1.10 -31.17
CA ARG A 685 -31.58 -1.27 -32.55
C ARG A 685 -32.75 -1.28 -33.55
N PRO A 686 -32.74 -0.42 -34.56
CA PRO A 686 -33.70 -0.47 -35.66
C PRO A 686 -33.54 -1.78 -36.45
N SER A 687 -34.65 -2.27 -37.00
CA SER A 687 -34.77 -3.54 -37.75
C SER A 687 -34.46 -4.82 -36.96
N ILE A 688 -34.11 -4.72 -35.67
CA ILE A 688 -33.92 -5.85 -34.76
C ILE A 688 -34.95 -5.78 -33.64
N ASP A 689 -34.96 -4.67 -32.89
CA ASP A 689 -35.82 -4.50 -31.73
C ASP A 689 -37.14 -3.77 -32.10
N TYR A 690 -37.14 -2.99 -33.20
CA TYR A 690 -38.31 -2.33 -33.78
C TYR A 690 -38.21 -2.08 -35.30
N GLU A 691 -39.33 -1.88 -35.98
CA GLU A 691 -39.41 -1.43 -37.39
C GLU A 691 -40.09 -0.05 -37.48
N GLY A 692 -39.72 0.73 -38.50
CA GLY A 692 -40.16 2.13 -38.64
C GLY A 692 -39.41 3.08 -37.69
N GLY A 693 -40.05 4.18 -37.29
CA GLY A 693 -39.46 5.15 -36.37
C GLY A 693 -38.44 6.10 -37.02
N GLY A 694 -37.76 6.86 -36.16
CA GLY A 694 -36.86 7.95 -36.55
C GLY A 694 -37.41 9.32 -36.18
N ALA A 695 -36.76 10.36 -36.71
CA ALA A 695 -37.18 11.75 -36.56
C ALA A 695 -37.18 12.44 -37.93
N ARG A 696 -38.18 13.29 -38.19
CA ARG A 696 -38.22 14.11 -39.41
C ARG A 696 -38.25 15.58 -39.05
N PHE A 697 -37.28 16.33 -39.58
CA PHE A 697 -37.19 17.78 -39.45
C PHE A 697 -37.89 18.42 -40.65
N ILE A 698 -39.09 18.94 -40.41
CA ILE A 698 -40.07 19.29 -41.46
C ILE A 698 -39.57 20.44 -42.31
N ARG A 699 -39.00 21.49 -41.69
CA ARG A 699 -38.46 22.65 -42.41
C ARG A 699 -37.40 22.28 -43.45
N TYR A 700 -36.66 21.20 -43.22
CA TYR A 700 -35.58 20.74 -44.08
C TYR A 700 -35.98 19.56 -44.98
N ASN A 701 -37.22 19.06 -44.85
CA ASN A 701 -37.68 17.81 -45.44
C ASN A 701 -36.65 16.67 -45.29
N CYS A 702 -36.01 16.61 -44.11
CA CYS A 702 -34.93 15.69 -43.82
C CYS A 702 -35.34 14.72 -42.72
N SER A 703 -35.10 13.43 -42.94
CA SER A 703 -35.43 12.39 -41.99
C SER A 703 -34.18 11.64 -41.56
N VAL A 704 -34.00 11.50 -40.25
CA VAL A 704 -33.02 10.60 -39.68
C VAL A 704 -33.74 9.31 -39.30
N VAL A 705 -33.61 8.31 -40.16
CA VAL A 705 -34.08 6.94 -39.96
C VAL A 705 -32.90 6.04 -39.59
N ASN A 706 -33.18 4.88 -38.99
CA ASN A 706 -32.16 3.93 -38.53
C ASN A 706 -31.21 4.51 -37.47
N THR A 707 -31.77 5.01 -36.36
CA THR A 707 -30.95 5.56 -35.27
C THR A 707 -30.03 4.49 -34.66
N ARG A 708 -28.72 4.69 -34.77
CA ARG A 708 -27.64 3.97 -34.08
C ARG A 708 -27.86 3.97 -32.55
N MET A 709 -27.79 2.79 -31.94
CA MET A 709 -27.89 2.61 -30.49
C MET A 709 -26.71 3.29 -29.78
N GLY A 710 -26.99 4.03 -28.71
CA GLY A 710 -25.99 4.80 -27.94
C GLY A 710 -25.58 6.13 -28.59
N TRP A 711 -26.09 6.46 -29.78
CA TRP A 711 -25.78 7.71 -30.45
C TRP A 711 -26.86 8.78 -30.21
N ALA A 712 -26.42 10.00 -29.91
CA ALA A 712 -27.25 11.16 -29.64
C ALA A 712 -27.38 12.06 -30.88
N LEU A 713 -28.60 12.25 -31.38
CA LEU A 713 -28.92 13.36 -32.26
C LEU A 713 -28.98 14.64 -31.44
N MET A 714 -28.29 15.69 -31.88
CA MET A 714 -28.26 16.99 -31.22
C MET A 714 -28.74 18.06 -32.21
N HIS A 715 -29.80 18.78 -31.85
CA HIS A 715 -30.39 19.81 -32.71
C HIS A 715 -30.97 20.97 -31.88
N PRO A 716 -31.12 22.18 -32.44
CA PRO A 716 -31.86 23.26 -31.79
C PRO A 716 -33.30 22.85 -31.44
N GLY A 717 -33.82 23.29 -30.28
CA GLY A 717 -35.18 22.94 -29.84
C GLY A 717 -36.27 23.87 -30.38
N ARG A 718 -35.95 25.17 -30.47
CA ARG A 718 -36.87 26.26 -30.82
C ARG A 718 -36.67 26.79 -32.23
N LEU A 719 -37.71 27.43 -32.76
CA LEU A 719 -37.77 28.23 -34.00
C LEU A 719 -37.51 27.45 -35.31
N THR A 720 -36.38 26.76 -35.43
CA THR A 720 -35.86 26.26 -36.71
C THR A 720 -36.03 24.76 -36.94
N HIS A 721 -36.17 23.96 -35.89
CA HIS A 721 -36.21 22.50 -36.01
C HIS A 721 -37.58 21.95 -35.61
N TYR A 722 -38.64 22.45 -36.27
CA TYR A 722 -39.98 21.88 -36.15
C TYR A 722 -39.94 20.45 -36.68
N HIS A 723 -40.20 19.48 -35.81
CA HIS A 723 -39.93 18.07 -36.10
C HIS A 723 -41.03 17.13 -35.60
N GLU A 724 -41.07 15.93 -36.15
CA GLU A 724 -42.01 14.87 -35.77
C GLU A 724 -41.27 13.55 -35.50
N GLY A 725 -41.83 12.74 -34.60
CA GLY A 725 -41.40 11.36 -34.36
C GLY A 725 -42.11 10.44 -35.34
N LEU A 726 -41.36 9.80 -36.24
CA LEU A 726 -41.92 8.92 -37.26
C LEU A 726 -42.55 7.66 -36.64
N GLN A 727 -43.52 7.09 -37.34
CA GLN A 727 -44.30 5.96 -36.83
C GLN A 727 -43.45 4.69 -36.66
N THR A 728 -43.46 4.12 -35.47
CA THR A 728 -42.95 2.77 -35.15
C THR A 728 -44.02 1.75 -35.52
N THR A 729 -43.73 0.89 -36.50
CA THR A 729 -44.71 -0.04 -37.11
C THR A 729 -44.68 -1.42 -36.49
N LYS A 730 -43.57 -1.80 -35.82
CA LYS A 730 -43.43 -3.10 -35.14
C LYS A 730 -42.42 -3.00 -34.00
N GLY A 731 -42.56 -3.86 -33.00
CA GLY A 731 -41.64 -3.95 -31.87
C GLY A 731 -41.78 -2.76 -30.91
N THR A 732 -40.70 -2.47 -30.18
CA THR A 732 -40.66 -1.37 -29.22
C THR A 732 -39.44 -0.51 -29.45
N ARG A 733 -39.61 0.80 -29.62
CA ARG A 733 -38.50 1.76 -29.76
C ARG A 733 -38.33 2.54 -28.47
N TYR A 734 -37.10 2.58 -27.94
CA TYR A 734 -36.74 3.39 -26.79
C TYR A 734 -35.79 4.51 -27.19
N ILE A 735 -36.04 5.72 -26.70
CA ILE A 735 -35.13 6.86 -26.84
C ILE A 735 -35.01 7.63 -25.52
N LEU A 736 -33.81 8.12 -25.22
CA LEU A 736 -33.57 9.07 -24.13
C LEU A 736 -33.57 10.48 -24.69
N ILE A 737 -34.42 11.34 -24.13
CA ILE A 737 -34.54 12.75 -24.51
C ILE A 737 -34.07 13.62 -23.35
N ALA A 738 -33.34 14.68 -23.66
CA ALA A 738 -33.11 15.78 -22.73
C ALA A 738 -33.30 17.14 -23.41
N PHE A 739 -34.10 18.00 -22.78
CA PHE A 739 -34.31 19.38 -23.20
C PHE A 739 -33.34 20.29 -22.44
N ILE A 740 -32.30 20.74 -23.16
CA ILE A 740 -31.13 21.38 -22.56
C ILE A 740 -31.19 22.90 -22.74
N ASP A 741 -30.86 23.60 -21.65
CA ASP A 741 -30.88 25.05 -21.49
C ASP A 741 -32.25 25.65 -21.94
N PRO A 742 -33.35 25.28 -21.25
CA PRO A 742 -34.73 25.66 -21.60
C PRO A 742 -35.07 27.15 -21.51
#